data_AF-A0A449A246-F1
#
_entry.id   AF-A0A449A246-F1
#
_cell.length_a   1.000
_cell.length_b   1.000
_cell.length_c   1.000
_cell.angle_alpha   90.00
_cell.angle_beta   90.00
_cell.angle_gamma   90.00
#
_symmetry.space_group_name_H-M   'P 1'
#
loop_
_entity.id
_entity.type
_entity.pdbx_description
1 polymer ?
#
loop_
_entity_poly.entity_id
_entity_poly.type
_entity_poly.pdbx_seq_one_letter_code
_entity_poly.pdbx_strand_id
1 'polypeptide(L)'
;MAKKSKEKFLTEIWDIGTNVQGYFDNAILKWLHNPHISNDYINGDLISHLTINAIVYKDGTEEEFEFYKKDLSESTLNQVVQFLKICDILETNSKDNEPAIFYLKNEFIEKLKDDPISNWENTTREYIFKKITNKLNRYIDIINDYNAKKKETKSKQVEFVSYLTNNQREIFYDISDSNWMNSILLSLSKNFIENFGDTYYNLINEYLNKKNRSANVIKRWGEFCNYIWTGKNPFNTKLILDKFITALGIKEKQKDQEILHFDYSSFAPDKLGYTNGFYEFNGNLDSSSNIVDDNTPFKSFVFNLNYLLHFSTIKNEIFLPLYQRNYSWNERLIDILFEDIEVLIEEENKKHFLGSITFSQINNTLNIVDGQQRTMTLILFSYALYKMILHYNVNNEHKILIPEVFADMFKNKKHWMNLRDYEESESYQYLKTLFSSDINQIRKVFVPDIEKKFKSKIKNNLDHIWSILNSKIGFNKEKIEKLTKVFLENLYFNIMFVQSKYEDKIFEKMNLLSQRLNNIDLINSLIYKLWDPFNHPGCVKRFKKNISEHFYKVKNDETIEDDKKIEIFANFINYKHNLNCDSERNNEYKAYYILKKFIETKHKEFNGDFQKFLDVISKDLWIFKFILTENTNELEKLFDSQKMVFAKEISEANKHMLIFVFPFMCLTKVADTTVLFLIVYSILQKFNIISFNEFASKDDNLINFNKAIRWLFEIERFRWIWKTSYFEGQSIRDIVKRWADKIQHRDGSDNIENIEDLREELYKWINPQSKFKEIISTFAKDIENRLSEPSKRTTSSNKDYIMLMRRVECFLMNDFNNFPNWSYLKDNSELTKFLNLFSENSSWEHFYSRKIQKDSKDPEIEKAQKDSNLIDSIGNGFVLNMQANSKGKNNPPAEKYEKLYKHTERSMMSFAGVKFTIKEVKDKYLDKLPELFENQYKNHDEKIEIIKIEKEWTKEKIENRNKAIIALIQDIYSLGKSDK
;
A
#
# COMPACT_ATOMS: atom_id res chain seq x y z
N MET A 1 -14.09 -16.54 -5.88
CA MET A 1 -12.90 -16.70 -5.03
C MET A 1 -11.66 -16.56 -5.92
N ALA A 2 -10.78 -15.63 -5.58
CA ALA A 2 -9.74 -15.13 -6.47
C ALA A 2 -8.64 -16.16 -6.78
N LYS A 3 -8.14 -16.15 -8.03
CA LYS A 3 -6.83 -16.68 -8.41
C LYS A 3 -5.79 -16.14 -7.42
N LYS A 4 -5.21 -17.00 -6.60
CA LYS A 4 -4.15 -16.65 -5.64
C LYS A 4 -2.89 -17.35 -6.08
N SER A 5 -1.83 -16.57 -6.32
CA SER A 5 -0.52 -17.13 -6.67
C SER A 5 0.04 -18.00 -5.52
N LYS A 6 0.84 -19.00 -5.91
CA LYS A 6 1.61 -19.87 -5.00
C LYS A 6 2.30 -19.11 -3.88
N GLU A 7 2.93 -18.00 -4.23
CA GLU A 7 3.74 -17.18 -3.33
C GLU A 7 2.92 -16.62 -2.18
N LYS A 8 1.66 -16.23 -2.43
CA LYS A 8 0.82 -15.65 -1.39
C LYS A 8 0.49 -16.68 -0.31
N PHE A 9 -0.01 -17.87 -0.66
CA PHE A 9 -0.44 -18.84 0.37
C PHE A 9 0.72 -19.42 1.20
N LEU A 10 1.88 -19.69 0.58
CA LEU A 10 3.04 -20.25 1.28
C LEU A 10 3.72 -19.25 2.24
N THR A 11 3.51 -17.95 2.04
CA THR A 11 4.06 -16.88 2.90
C THR A 11 3.03 -16.33 3.91
N GLU A 12 1.76 -16.72 3.81
CA GLU A 12 0.73 -16.31 4.76
C GLU A 12 0.87 -17.04 6.11
N ILE A 13 0.36 -16.42 7.17
CA ILE A 13 0.29 -16.97 8.54
C ILE A 13 -1.08 -16.71 9.13
N TRP A 14 -1.53 -17.57 10.04
CA TRP A 14 -2.78 -17.35 10.78
C TRP A 14 -2.54 -16.55 12.07
N ASP A 15 -2.87 -15.27 12.00
CA ASP A 15 -2.79 -14.32 13.12
C ASP A 15 -4.12 -14.31 13.90
N ILE A 16 -4.35 -15.35 14.73
CA ILE A 16 -5.56 -15.50 15.58
C ILE A 16 -5.63 -14.36 16.58
N GLY A 17 -6.79 -13.78 16.89
CA GLY A 17 -6.86 -12.57 17.73
C GLY A 17 -6.38 -12.72 19.18
N THR A 18 -6.34 -13.95 19.69
CA THR A 18 -6.07 -14.30 21.10
C THR A 18 -5.16 -15.53 21.21
N ASN A 19 -4.74 -15.86 22.43
CA ASN A 19 -3.91 -17.02 22.73
C ASN A 19 -4.67 -18.34 22.48
N VAL A 20 -4.08 -19.23 21.69
CA VAL A 20 -4.63 -20.53 21.29
C VAL A 20 -4.62 -21.54 22.44
N GLN A 21 -3.68 -21.45 23.38
CA GLN A 21 -3.71 -22.30 24.58
C GLN A 21 -5.02 -22.09 25.35
N GLY A 22 -5.47 -20.83 25.45
CA GLY A 22 -6.76 -20.51 26.05
C GLY A 22 -7.94 -21.19 25.33
N TYR A 23 -7.86 -21.38 24.01
CA TYR A 23 -8.88 -22.12 23.24
C TYR A 23 -8.92 -23.58 23.65
N PHE A 24 -7.75 -24.20 23.81
CA PHE A 24 -7.64 -25.59 24.26
C PHE A 24 -8.16 -25.77 25.69
N ASP A 25 -7.71 -24.92 26.62
CA ASP A 25 -8.05 -25.04 28.05
C ASP A 25 -9.56 -24.84 28.30
N ASN A 26 -10.14 -23.78 27.71
CA ASN A 26 -11.52 -23.43 28.00
C ASN A 26 -12.54 -24.14 27.08
N ALA A 27 -12.10 -24.90 26.08
CA ALA A 27 -12.96 -25.83 25.34
C ALA A 27 -12.70 -27.25 25.81
N ILE A 28 -11.67 -27.88 25.26
CA ILE A 28 -11.47 -29.33 25.34
C ILE A 28 -11.21 -29.79 26.77
N LEU A 29 -10.30 -29.15 27.50
CA LEU A 29 -10.03 -29.58 28.89
C LEU A 29 -11.27 -29.42 29.78
N LYS A 30 -11.99 -28.30 29.66
CA LYS A 30 -13.27 -28.12 30.34
C LYS A 30 -14.29 -29.21 29.98
N TRP A 31 -14.39 -29.57 28.69
CA TRP A 31 -15.34 -30.61 28.25
C TRP A 31 -15.00 -31.97 28.86
N LEU A 32 -13.72 -32.34 28.93
CA LEU A 32 -13.28 -33.61 29.52
C LEU A 32 -13.61 -33.70 31.02
N HIS A 33 -13.66 -32.56 31.71
CA HIS A 33 -14.07 -32.50 33.12
C HIS A 33 -15.59 -32.40 33.33
N ASN A 34 -16.38 -32.26 32.26
CA ASN A 34 -17.84 -32.21 32.37
C ASN A 34 -18.41 -33.65 32.49
N PRO A 35 -19.15 -33.97 33.57
CA PRO A 35 -19.73 -35.29 33.78
C PRO A 35 -20.63 -35.76 32.63
N HIS A 36 -21.36 -34.86 31.98
CA HIS A 36 -22.29 -35.21 30.90
C HIS A 36 -21.54 -35.56 29.61
N ILE A 37 -20.51 -34.78 29.27
CA ILE A 37 -19.66 -35.12 28.10
C ILE A 37 -18.90 -36.42 28.35
N SER A 38 -18.35 -36.60 29.55
CA SER A 38 -17.56 -37.79 29.89
C SER A 38 -18.41 -39.05 29.99
N ASN A 39 -19.50 -39.03 30.75
CA ASN A 39 -20.30 -40.21 31.05
C ASN A 39 -21.40 -40.47 30.01
N ASP A 40 -22.01 -39.43 29.45
CA ASP A 40 -23.22 -39.58 28.62
C ASP A 40 -22.92 -39.47 27.11
N TYR A 41 -21.83 -38.80 26.73
CA TYR A 41 -21.40 -38.66 25.32
C TYR A 41 -20.24 -39.57 24.94
N ILE A 42 -19.17 -39.57 25.73
CA ILE A 42 -17.95 -40.33 25.42
C ILE A 42 -18.15 -41.77 25.88
N ASN A 43 -18.43 -42.02 27.16
CA ASN A 43 -18.63 -43.38 27.66
C ASN A 43 -20.07 -43.91 27.46
N GLY A 44 -21.01 -42.99 27.28
CA GLY A 44 -22.42 -43.26 26.99
C GLY A 44 -22.74 -43.04 25.51
N ASP A 45 -23.92 -43.46 25.09
CA ASP A 45 -24.43 -43.24 23.73
C ASP A 45 -25.77 -42.50 23.77
N LEU A 46 -25.91 -41.60 24.75
CA LEU A 46 -27.16 -40.88 25.06
C LEU A 46 -27.22 -39.52 24.37
N ILE A 47 -26.08 -38.91 24.05
CA ILE A 47 -25.99 -37.57 23.44
C ILE A 47 -26.02 -37.68 21.92
N SER A 48 -26.88 -36.86 21.29
CA SER A 48 -27.01 -36.81 19.82
C SER A 48 -26.03 -35.82 19.20
N HIS A 49 -25.94 -34.60 19.74
CA HIS A 49 -25.06 -33.54 19.25
C HIS A 49 -24.86 -32.44 20.30
N LEU A 50 -23.88 -31.58 20.04
CA LEU A 50 -23.61 -30.38 20.82
C LEU A 50 -24.06 -29.15 20.03
N THR A 51 -24.58 -28.15 20.74
CA THR A 51 -24.78 -26.79 20.23
C THR A 51 -23.87 -25.83 20.99
N ILE A 52 -23.93 -24.53 20.67
CA ILE A 52 -23.15 -23.50 21.37
C ILE A 52 -23.53 -23.44 22.87
N ASN A 53 -24.80 -23.70 23.20
CA ASN A 53 -25.38 -23.45 24.52
C ASN A 53 -25.94 -24.70 25.22
N ALA A 54 -26.03 -25.83 24.52
CA ALA A 54 -26.67 -27.02 25.06
C ALA A 54 -26.07 -28.33 24.54
N ILE A 55 -26.13 -29.36 25.38
CA ILE A 55 -26.02 -30.77 25.00
C ILE A 55 -27.42 -31.25 24.62
N VAL A 56 -27.57 -31.89 23.46
CA VAL A 56 -28.85 -32.41 22.98
C VAL A 56 -28.84 -33.93 23.01
N TYR A 57 -29.70 -34.53 23.82
CA TYR A 57 -29.82 -35.99 23.97
C TYR A 57 -30.65 -36.61 22.84
N LYS A 58 -30.51 -37.93 22.64
CA LYS A 58 -31.22 -38.68 21.58
C LYS A 58 -32.73 -38.74 21.77
N ASP A 59 -33.21 -38.54 22.99
CA ASP A 59 -34.64 -38.45 23.31
C ASP A 59 -35.22 -37.04 23.08
N GLY A 60 -34.39 -36.09 22.65
CA GLY A 60 -34.77 -34.70 22.36
C GLY A 60 -34.68 -33.76 23.57
N THR A 61 -34.22 -34.25 24.73
CA THR A 61 -33.97 -33.37 25.89
C THR A 61 -32.69 -32.54 25.71
N GLU A 62 -32.67 -31.34 26.27
CA GLU A 62 -31.53 -30.41 26.19
C GLU A 62 -31.05 -30.02 27.59
N GLU A 63 -29.74 -29.99 27.80
CA GLU A 63 -29.12 -29.52 29.04
C GLU A 63 -28.14 -28.37 28.76
N GLU A 64 -28.10 -27.37 29.66
CA GLU A 64 -27.22 -26.20 29.51
C GLU A 64 -25.74 -26.64 29.49
N PHE A 65 -25.04 -26.25 28.43
CA PHE A 65 -23.63 -26.60 28.21
C PHE A 65 -22.86 -25.40 27.70
N GLU A 66 -21.75 -25.09 28.37
CA GLU A 66 -20.84 -24.04 27.92
C GLU A 66 -19.83 -24.60 26.92
N PHE A 67 -20.06 -24.40 25.62
CA PHE A 67 -19.13 -24.86 24.57
C PHE A 67 -17.72 -24.26 24.72
N TYR A 68 -17.58 -23.05 25.28
CA TYR A 68 -16.26 -22.44 25.53
C TYR A 68 -16.27 -21.44 26.71
N LYS A 69 -16.84 -20.24 26.50
CA LYS A 69 -17.01 -19.17 27.50
C LYS A 69 -18.32 -18.40 27.25
N LYS A 70 -18.99 -17.92 28.30
CA LYS A 70 -20.07 -16.93 28.19
C LYS A 70 -19.54 -15.60 27.59
N ASP A 71 -20.35 -14.92 26.76
CA ASP A 71 -20.10 -13.61 26.12
C ASP A 71 -18.95 -13.52 25.08
N LEU A 72 -19.02 -14.32 24.01
CA LEU A 72 -18.00 -14.32 22.93
C LEU A 72 -18.46 -13.58 21.68
N SER A 73 -17.51 -12.94 20.98
CA SER A 73 -17.77 -12.49 19.61
C SER A 73 -17.80 -13.68 18.64
N GLU A 74 -18.71 -13.67 17.67
CA GLU A 74 -18.84 -14.67 16.58
C GLU A 74 -17.47 -15.00 15.94
N SER A 75 -16.63 -13.97 15.76
CA SER A 75 -15.28 -14.15 15.21
C SER A 75 -14.38 -15.03 16.08
N THR A 76 -14.48 -14.94 17.41
CA THR A 76 -13.71 -15.77 18.34
C THR A 76 -14.25 -17.20 18.34
N LEU A 77 -15.58 -17.37 18.36
CA LEU A 77 -16.21 -18.68 18.29
C LEU A 77 -15.83 -19.40 16.98
N ASN A 78 -15.88 -18.71 15.84
CA ASN A 78 -15.45 -19.25 14.55
C ASN A 78 -13.98 -19.67 14.57
N GLN A 79 -13.10 -18.91 15.23
CA GLN A 79 -11.70 -19.28 15.39
C GLN A 79 -11.52 -20.53 16.28
N VAL A 80 -12.28 -20.64 17.37
CA VAL A 80 -12.27 -21.84 18.25
C VAL A 80 -12.76 -23.06 17.48
N VAL A 81 -13.89 -22.97 16.79
CA VAL A 81 -14.44 -24.07 15.98
C VAL A 81 -13.46 -24.50 14.89
N GLN A 82 -12.84 -23.55 14.18
CA GLN A 82 -11.80 -23.85 13.20
C GLN A 82 -10.58 -24.53 13.83
N PHE A 83 -10.13 -24.08 15.00
CA PHE A 83 -9.03 -24.69 15.74
C PHE A 83 -9.35 -26.13 16.17
N LEU A 84 -10.57 -26.42 16.64
CA LEU A 84 -10.99 -27.77 17.03
C LEU A 84 -11.11 -28.71 15.83
N LYS A 85 -11.54 -28.20 14.66
CA LYS A 85 -11.49 -28.93 13.38
C LYS A 85 -10.06 -29.23 12.95
N ILE A 86 -9.14 -28.27 13.10
CA ILE A 86 -7.71 -28.48 12.83
C ILE A 86 -7.14 -29.59 13.71
N CYS A 87 -7.59 -29.69 14.96
CA CYS A 87 -7.22 -30.77 15.88
C CYS A 87 -7.89 -32.13 15.59
N ASP A 88 -8.79 -32.22 14.59
CA ASP A 88 -9.64 -33.39 14.31
C ASP A 88 -10.45 -33.87 15.53
N ILE A 89 -10.92 -32.92 16.35
CA ILE A 89 -11.80 -33.22 17.48
C ILE A 89 -13.26 -33.05 17.10
N LEU A 90 -13.54 -32.07 16.24
CA LEU A 90 -14.89 -31.58 15.97
C LEU A 90 -15.26 -31.69 14.48
N GLU A 91 -16.51 -32.06 14.21
CA GLU A 91 -17.18 -31.97 12.92
C GLU A 91 -18.41 -31.04 13.03
N THR A 92 -18.81 -30.44 11.91
CA THR A 92 -19.98 -29.54 11.85
C THR A 92 -20.87 -29.90 10.68
N ASN A 93 -22.18 -29.98 10.91
CA ASN A 93 -23.17 -29.95 9.84
C ASN A 93 -23.89 -28.61 9.92
N SER A 94 -23.57 -27.69 9.02
CA SER A 94 -24.33 -26.46 8.84
C SER A 94 -24.83 -26.41 7.40
N LYS A 95 -26.13 -26.69 7.19
CA LYS A 95 -26.83 -26.23 6.00
C LYS A 95 -27.18 -24.76 6.19
N ASP A 96 -27.16 -23.97 5.12
CA ASP A 96 -27.53 -22.56 5.18
C ASP A 96 -28.89 -22.40 5.88
N ASN A 97 -28.89 -21.68 7.01
CA ASN A 97 -30.02 -21.32 7.89
C ASN A 97 -30.33 -22.11 9.16
N GLU A 98 -29.58 -23.14 9.53
CA GLU A 98 -29.76 -23.85 10.82
C GLU A 98 -28.71 -23.43 11.88
N PRO A 99 -29.01 -23.58 13.21
CA PRO A 99 -28.02 -23.38 14.27
C PRO A 99 -26.82 -24.31 14.04
N ALA A 100 -25.61 -23.84 14.35
CA ALA A 100 -24.40 -24.63 14.16
C ALA A 100 -24.42 -25.86 15.08
N ILE A 101 -24.60 -27.04 14.48
CA ILE A 101 -24.56 -28.32 15.19
C ILE A 101 -23.14 -28.88 15.13
N PHE A 102 -22.64 -29.30 16.28
CA PHE A 102 -21.29 -29.82 16.47
C PHE A 102 -21.32 -31.29 16.91
N TYR A 103 -20.41 -32.08 16.34
CA TYR A 103 -20.21 -33.48 16.70
C TYR A 103 -18.75 -33.69 17.09
N LEU A 104 -18.51 -34.47 18.15
CA LEU A 104 -17.19 -35.01 18.39
C LEU A 104 -16.89 -36.07 17.33
N LYS A 105 -15.68 -36.07 16.77
CA LYS A 105 -15.27 -37.12 15.82
C LYS A 105 -15.25 -38.47 16.51
N ASN A 106 -15.85 -39.48 15.88
CA ASN A 106 -15.86 -40.85 16.41
C ASN A 106 -14.46 -41.38 16.73
N GLU A 107 -13.47 -41.08 15.89
CA GLU A 107 -12.07 -41.49 16.14
C GLU A 107 -11.51 -40.90 17.45
N PHE A 108 -11.89 -39.66 17.79
CA PHE A 108 -11.46 -39.02 19.04
C PHE A 108 -12.17 -39.64 20.25
N ILE A 109 -13.47 -39.92 20.13
CA ILE A 109 -14.27 -40.58 21.18
C ILE A 109 -13.68 -41.96 21.51
N GLU A 110 -13.46 -42.79 20.48
CA GLU A 110 -12.91 -44.14 20.67
C GLU A 110 -11.52 -44.09 21.31
N LYS A 111 -10.69 -43.11 20.94
CA LYS A 111 -9.36 -42.94 21.55
C LYS A 111 -9.42 -42.60 23.04
N LEU A 112 -10.44 -41.87 23.49
CA LEU A 112 -10.64 -41.57 24.91
C LEU A 112 -11.20 -42.77 25.68
N LYS A 113 -12.10 -43.56 25.07
CA LYS A 113 -12.63 -44.79 25.68
C LYS A 113 -11.56 -45.83 25.98
N ASP A 114 -10.46 -45.84 25.22
CA ASP A 114 -9.31 -46.73 25.43
C ASP A 114 -8.59 -46.46 26.77
N ASP A 115 -8.78 -45.30 27.39
CA ASP A 115 -8.05 -44.85 28.58
C ASP A 115 -8.99 -44.47 29.73
N PRO A 116 -8.57 -44.63 31.00
CA PRO A 116 -9.36 -44.16 32.14
C PRO A 116 -9.47 -42.62 32.13
N ILE A 117 -10.58 -42.09 32.66
CA ILE A 117 -10.88 -40.64 32.70
C ILE A 117 -9.71 -39.81 33.27
N SER A 118 -8.99 -40.35 34.26
CA SER A 118 -7.81 -39.69 34.86
C SER A 118 -6.67 -39.42 33.87
N ASN A 119 -6.62 -40.14 32.74
CA ASN A 119 -5.60 -40.02 31.71
C ASN A 119 -6.07 -39.23 30.48
N TRP A 120 -7.34 -38.85 30.40
CA TRP A 120 -7.93 -38.26 29.19
C TRP A 120 -7.24 -36.98 28.70
N GLU A 121 -6.76 -36.13 29.61
CA GLU A 121 -5.98 -34.94 29.23
C GLU A 121 -4.71 -35.35 28.47
N ASN A 122 -3.98 -36.35 28.98
CA ASN A 122 -2.77 -36.85 28.33
C ASN A 122 -3.09 -37.52 26.99
N THR A 123 -4.12 -38.37 26.95
CA THR A 123 -4.60 -39.04 25.73
C THR A 123 -5.02 -38.02 24.66
N THR A 124 -5.69 -36.95 25.06
CA THR A 124 -6.07 -35.84 24.18
C THR A 124 -4.84 -35.14 23.62
N ARG A 125 -3.86 -34.83 24.48
CA ARG A 125 -2.60 -34.21 24.06
C ARG A 125 -1.85 -35.08 23.04
N GLU A 126 -1.76 -36.39 23.29
CA GLU A 126 -1.16 -37.35 22.35
C GLU A 126 -1.90 -37.40 21.01
N TYR A 127 -3.24 -37.44 21.06
CA TYR A 127 -4.08 -37.46 19.86
C TYR A 127 -3.85 -36.23 19.00
N ILE A 128 -3.91 -35.03 19.60
CA ILE A 128 -3.69 -33.76 18.91
C ILE A 128 -2.28 -33.69 18.33
N PHE A 129 -1.26 -34.06 19.12
CA PHE A 129 0.13 -34.11 18.66
C PHE A 129 0.27 -34.96 17.39
N LYS A 130 -0.32 -36.16 17.37
CA LYS A 130 -0.28 -37.08 16.22
C LYS A 130 -1.01 -36.50 15.01
N LYS A 131 -2.21 -35.93 15.20
CA LYS A 131 -3.01 -35.33 14.11
C LYS A 131 -2.32 -34.12 13.48
N ILE A 132 -1.84 -33.19 14.30
CA ILE A 132 -1.12 -32.00 13.81
C ILE A 132 0.17 -32.42 13.10
N THR A 133 0.95 -33.33 13.68
CA THR A 133 2.19 -33.82 13.07
C THR A 133 1.96 -34.48 11.71
N ASN A 134 0.90 -35.29 11.58
CA ASN A 134 0.54 -35.91 10.31
C ASN A 134 0.13 -34.87 9.25
N LYS A 135 -0.67 -33.86 9.64
CA LYS A 135 -1.07 -32.77 8.75
C LYS A 135 0.13 -31.93 8.31
N LEU A 136 1.07 -31.63 9.21
CA LEU A 136 2.32 -30.93 8.89
C LEU A 136 3.18 -31.72 7.89
N ASN A 137 3.43 -33.01 8.13
CA ASN A 137 4.20 -33.83 7.20
C ASN A 137 3.52 -33.89 5.82
N ARG A 138 2.21 -34.11 5.79
CA ARG A 138 1.46 -34.21 4.53
C ARG A 138 1.44 -32.88 3.77
N TYR A 139 1.39 -31.75 4.46
CA TYR A 139 1.58 -30.43 3.85
C TYR A 139 2.96 -30.25 3.22
N ILE A 140 4.01 -30.68 3.92
CA ILE A 140 5.38 -30.66 3.40
C ILE A 140 5.50 -31.55 2.15
N ASP A 141 4.89 -32.73 2.16
CA ASP A 141 4.89 -33.65 1.01
C ASP A 141 4.18 -33.06 -0.21
N ILE A 142 3.07 -32.32 -0.01
CA ILE A 142 2.38 -31.62 -1.11
C ILE A 142 3.29 -30.54 -1.72
N ILE A 143 4.02 -29.79 -0.90
CA ILE A 143 4.96 -28.78 -1.39
C ILE A 143 6.05 -29.45 -2.23
N ASN A 144 6.59 -30.58 -1.76
CA ASN A 144 7.59 -31.36 -2.47
C ASN A 144 7.08 -31.87 -3.82
N ASP A 145 5.92 -32.52 -3.83
CA ASP A 145 5.30 -33.08 -5.04
C ASP A 145 4.96 -31.98 -6.06
N TYR A 146 4.45 -30.84 -5.59
CA TYR A 146 4.24 -29.68 -6.45
C TYR A 146 5.56 -29.17 -7.06
N ASN A 147 6.61 -29.05 -6.26
CA ASN A 147 7.92 -28.61 -6.72
C ASN A 147 8.56 -29.59 -7.70
N ALA A 148 8.34 -30.91 -7.53
CA ALA A 148 8.78 -31.94 -8.46
C ALA A 148 8.04 -31.84 -9.81
N LYS A 149 6.71 -31.76 -9.81
CA LYS A 149 5.90 -31.63 -11.05
C LYS A 149 6.19 -30.33 -11.81
N LYS A 150 6.52 -29.25 -11.10
CA LYS A 150 6.97 -27.99 -11.72
C LYS A 150 8.24 -28.18 -12.54
N LYS A 151 9.15 -29.06 -12.14
CA LYS A 151 10.39 -29.35 -12.87
C LYS A 151 10.14 -30.19 -14.13
N GLU A 152 9.12 -31.05 -14.14
CA GLU A 152 8.81 -31.94 -15.27
C GLU A 152 7.99 -31.27 -16.38
N THR A 153 7.12 -30.31 -16.04
CA THR A 153 6.12 -29.79 -16.99
C THR A 153 6.50 -28.40 -17.49
N LYS A 154 7.24 -28.30 -18.61
CA LYS A 154 7.58 -27.00 -19.25
C LYS A 154 6.37 -26.21 -19.79
N SER A 155 5.19 -26.84 -19.97
CA SER A 155 4.14 -26.28 -20.85
C SER A 155 2.86 -25.75 -20.19
N LYS A 156 2.60 -25.93 -18.88
CA LYS A 156 1.43 -25.33 -18.20
C LYS A 156 1.73 -24.99 -16.74
N GLN A 157 1.66 -23.71 -16.38
CA GLN A 157 1.68 -23.28 -14.97
C GLN A 157 0.42 -23.76 -14.26
N VAL A 158 0.51 -24.83 -13.47
CA VAL A 158 -0.55 -25.22 -12.54
C VAL A 158 -0.48 -24.31 -11.31
N GLU A 159 -1.57 -23.61 -11.02
CA GLU A 159 -1.70 -22.75 -9.85
C GLU A 159 -1.64 -23.60 -8.56
N PHE A 160 -0.72 -23.29 -7.64
CA PHE A 160 -0.47 -24.08 -6.42
C PHE A 160 -1.73 -24.26 -5.57
N VAL A 161 -2.61 -23.25 -5.49
CA VAL A 161 -3.87 -23.35 -4.74
C VAL A 161 -4.82 -24.34 -5.39
N SER A 162 -4.89 -24.38 -6.72
CA SER A 162 -5.67 -25.38 -7.45
C SER A 162 -5.10 -26.79 -7.24
N TYR A 163 -3.77 -26.92 -7.26
CA TYR A 163 -3.09 -28.17 -6.93
C TYR A 163 -3.40 -28.65 -5.51
N LEU A 164 -3.32 -27.74 -4.53
CA LEU A 164 -3.64 -28.02 -3.13
C LEU A 164 -5.10 -28.47 -2.97
N THR A 165 -6.03 -27.74 -3.59
CA THR A 165 -7.48 -27.99 -3.53
C THR A 165 -7.85 -29.34 -4.14
N ASN A 166 -7.22 -29.71 -5.26
CA ASN A 166 -7.50 -30.97 -5.94
C ASN A 166 -6.91 -32.18 -5.21
N ASN A 167 -5.80 -31.99 -4.49
CA ASN A 167 -5.16 -33.10 -3.82
C ASN A 167 -5.75 -33.36 -2.43
N GLN A 168 -6.19 -32.35 -1.66
CA GLN A 168 -6.59 -32.55 -0.25
C GLN A 168 -7.59 -31.51 0.31
N ARG A 169 -8.88 -31.85 0.38
CA ARG A 169 -9.91 -31.06 1.08
C ARG A 169 -9.86 -31.20 2.62
N GLU A 170 -9.36 -32.31 3.14
CA GLU A 170 -9.38 -32.64 4.59
C GLU A 170 -8.36 -31.86 5.45
N ILE A 171 -7.33 -31.30 4.82
CA ILE A 171 -6.23 -30.66 5.55
C ILE A 171 -6.50 -29.20 5.89
N PHE A 172 -7.26 -28.51 5.03
CA PHE A 172 -7.56 -27.09 5.16
C PHE A 172 -9.08 -26.93 5.14
N TYR A 173 -9.71 -27.14 6.31
CA TYR A 173 -11.13 -26.86 6.50
C TYR A 173 -11.37 -25.37 6.19
N ASP A 174 -11.98 -25.09 5.03
CA ASP A 174 -12.09 -23.78 4.38
C ASP A 174 -10.75 -23.04 4.19
N ILE A 175 -10.29 -22.95 2.94
CA ILE A 175 -9.11 -22.14 2.56
C ILE A 175 -9.46 -20.66 2.73
N SER A 176 -9.42 -20.18 3.97
CA SER A 176 -9.36 -18.76 4.31
C SER A 176 -8.01 -18.17 3.88
N ASP A 177 -7.87 -16.85 3.90
CA ASP A 177 -6.64 -16.14 3.51
C ASP A 177 -5.40 -16.45 4.39
N SER A 178 -5.52 -17.33 5.41
CA SER A 178 -4.51 -17.60 6.44
C SER A 178 -4.02 -19.05 6.47
N ASN A 179 -2.73 -19.25 6.73
CA ASN A 179 -2.09 -20.58 6.84
C ASN A 179 -1.63 -20.86 8.28
N TRP A 180 -2.34 -21.76 8.96
CA TRP A 180 -2.10 -22.11 10.36
C TRP A 180 -0.85 -22.95 10.57
N MET A 181 -0.45 -23.74 9.56
CA MET A 181 0.73 -24.60 9.66
C MET A 181 2.01 -23.78 9.73
N ASN A 182 2.08 -22.72 8.93
CA ASN A 182 3.17 -21.75 9.02
C ASN A 182 3.26 -21.12 10.41
N SER A 183 2.12 -20.84 11.06
CA SER A 183 2.09 -20.33 12.45
C SER A 183 2.66 -21.32 13.46
N ILE A 184 2.32 -22.62 13.33
CA ILE A 184 2.85 -23.68 14.21
C ILE A 184 4.35 -23.90 13.95
N LEU A 185 4.77 -24.02 12.68
CA LEU A 185 6.18 -24.24 12.32
C LEU A 185 7.07 -23.09 12.81
N LEU A 186 6.62 -21.84 12.65
CA LEU A 186 7.29 -20.65 13.18
C LEU A 186 7.40 -20.71 14.71
N SER A 187 6.32 -21.03 15.41
CA SER A 187 6.30 -21.12 16.87
C SER A 187 7.18 -22.25 17.41
N LEU A 188 7.13 -23.43 16.79
CA LEU A 188 8.00 -24.56 17.14
C LEU A 188 9.48 -24.22 16.91
N SER A 189 9.81 -23.56 15.81
CA SER A 189 11.19 -23.14 15.53
C SER A 189 11.73 -22.15 16.59
N LYS A 190 10.87 -21.33 17.20
CA LYS A 190 11.22 -20.40 18.27
C LYS A 190 11.29 -21.09 19.64
N ASN A 191 10.32 -21.94 19.97
CA ASN A 191 10.24 -22.57 21.30
C ASN A 191 11.42 -23.51 21.57
N PHE A 192 11.96 -24.16 20.53
CA PHE A 192 13.07 -25.13 20.64
C PHE A 192 14.44 -24.53 20.29
N ILE A 193 14.62 -23.22 20.43
CA ILE A 193 15.91 -22.54 20.17
C ILE A 193 17.02 -23.11 21.04
N GLU A 194 16.76 -23.40 22.31
CA GLU A 194 17.77 -23.97 23.21
C GLU A 194 18.26 -25.35 22.75
N ASN A 195 17.43 -26.10 22.00
CA ASN A 195 17.78 -27.42 21.50
C ASN A 195 18.52 -27.39 20.15
N PHE A 196 18.22 -26.43 19.27
CA PHE A 196 18.72 -26.44 17.87
C PHE A 196 19.41 -25.14 17.41
N GLY A 197 19.46 -24.12 18.26
CA GLY A 197 19.92 -22.77 17.91
C GLY A 197 18.88 -21.96 17.12
N ASP A 198 19.19 -20.68 16.91
CA ASP A 198 18.29 -19.72 16.23
C ASP A 198 18.15 -19.94 14.71
N THR A 199 18.95 -20.84 14.12
CA THR A 199 19.03 -21.01 12.66
C THR A 199 17.66 -21.29 12.05
N TYR A 200 16.95 -22.30 12.53
CA TYR A 200 15.64 -22.68 11.98
C TYR A 200 14.61 -21.56 12.05
N TYR A 201 14.56 -20.88 13.19
CA TYR A 201 13.67 -19.74 13.40
C TYR A 201 13.97 -18.62 12.42
N ASN A 202 15.26 -18.26 12.28
CA ASN A 202 15.68 -17.21 11.37
C ASN A 202 15.32 -17.54 9.92
N LEU A 203 15.53 -18.78 9.47
CA LEU A 203 15.21 -19.23 8.11
C LEU A 203 13.71 -19.16 7.80
N ILE A 204 12.89 -19.70 8.69
CA ILE A 204 11.43 -19.73 8.49
C ILE A 204 10.86 -18.31 8.60
N ASN A 205 11.34 -17.52 9.56
CA ASN A 205 10.89 -16.13 9.73
C ASN A 205 11.30 -15.24 8.54
N GLU A 206 12.50 -15.44 7.99
CA GLU A 206 12.98 -14.76 6.79
C GLU A 206 12.11 -15.11 5.58
N TYR A 207 11.78 -16.39 5.39
CA TYR A 207 10.93 -16.84 4.30
C TYR A 207 9.49 -16.32 4.39
N LEU A 208 8.90 -16.32 5.58
CA LEU A 208 7.52 -15.87 5.78
C LEU A 208 7.37 -14.34 5.70
N ASN A 209 8.46 -13.59 5.86
CA ASN A 209 8.56 -12.16 5.54
C ASN A 209 7.52 -11.26 6.23
N LYS A 210 7.21 -11.51 7.52
CA LYS A 210 6.23 -10.73 8.31
C LYS A 210 6.80 -10.23 9.63
N LYS A 211 7.87 -9.42 9.60
CA LYS A 211 8.56 -8.90 10.82
C LYS A 211 7.63 -8.38 11.93
N ASN A 212 6.50 -7.74 11.60
CA ASN A 212 5.59 -7.20 12.61
C ASN A 212 4.49 -8.17 13.09
N ARG A 213 4.29 -9.32 12.43
CA ARG A 213 3.26 -10.32 12.82
C ARG A 213 3.86 -11.56 13.47
N SER A 214 5.11 -11.91 13.18
CA SER A 214 5.77 -13.08 13.76
C SER A 214 5.77 -13.07 15.30
N ALA A 215 6.03 -11.92 15.92
CA ALA A 215 6.00 -11.78 17.37
C ALA A 215 4.60 -12.03 17.97
N ASN A 216 3.55 -11.52 17.32
CA ASN A 216 2.17 -11.76 17.74
C ASN A 216 1.79 -13.23 17.56
N VAL A 217 2.17 -13.85 16.44
CA VAL A 217 1.92 -15.27 16.19
C VAL A 217 2.60 -16.14 17.22
N ILE A 218 3.88 -15.90 17.52
CA ILE A 218 4.60 -16.63 18.59
C ILE A 218 3.91 -16.43 19.93
N LYS A 219 3.50 -15.20 20.27
CA LYS A 219 2.75 -14.93 21.51
C LYS A 219 1.43 -15.69 21.59
N ARG A 220 0.78 -15.93 20.45
CA ARG A 220 -0.57 -16.52 20.36
C ARG A 220 -0.55 -18.05 20.25
N TRP A 221 0.43 -18.62 19.55
CA TRP A 221 0.56 -20.06 19.31
C TRP A 221 1.64 -20.74 20.15
N GLY A 222 2.61 -19.97 20.67
CA GLY A 222 3.81 -20.49 21.33
C GLY A 222 3.48 -21.31 22.57
N GLU A 223 2.60 -20.83 23.44
CA GLU A 223 2.20 -21.58 24.65
C GLU A 223 1.55 -22.91 24.31
N PHE A 224 0.64 -22.93 23.33
CA PHE A 224 0.00 -24.15 22.84
C PHE A 224 1.00 -25.13 22.24
N CYS A 225 1.90 -24.64 21.39
CA CYS A 225 2.94 -25.49 20.81
C CYS A 225 3.83 -26.09 21.91
N ASN A 226 4.19 -25.30 22.92
CA ASN A 226 4.99 -25.78 24.04
C ASN A 226 4.23 -26.86 24.82
N TYR A 227 2.97 -26.62 25.17
CA TYR A 227 2.14 -27.56 25.92
C TYR A 227 1.98 -28.91 25.20
N ILE A 228 1.65 -28.89 23.89
CA ILE A 228 1.46 -30.13 23.11
C ILE A 228 2.78 -30.90 22.89
N TRP A 229 3.90 -30.19 22.69
CA TRP A 229 5.21 -30.82 22.47
C TRP A 229 5.99 -31.10 23.77
N THR A 230 5.46 -30.75 24.94
CA THR A 230 6.12 -31.01 26.21
C THR A 230 6.37 -32.51 26.40
N GLY A 231 7.59 -32.89 26.78
CA GLY A 231 7.98 -34.29 26.98
C GLY A 231 8.20 -35.09 25.68
N LYS A 232 8.08 -34.47 24.51
CA LYS A 232 8.38 -35.12 23.21
C LYS A 232 9.86 -35.06 22.88
N ASN A 233 10.34 -36.07 22.14
CA ASN A 233 11.72 -36.07 21.65
C ASN A 233 11.91 -34.88 20.70
N PRO A 234 12.78 -33.89 21.05
CA PRO A 234 13.00 -32.72 20.22
C PRO A 234 13.45 -33.08 18.78
N PHE A 235 14.14 -34.20 18.60
CA PHE A 235 14.62 -34.66 17.29
C PHE A 235 13.49 -34.80 16.26
N ASN A 236 12.30 -35.22 16.66
CA ASN A 236 11.15 -35.35 15.75
C ASN A 236 10.68 -33.97 15.24
N THR A 237 10.67 -32.97 16.11
CA THR A 237 10.38 -31.57 15.74
C THR A 237 11.43 -31.04 14.78
N LYS A 238 12.71 -31.29 15.06
CA LYS A 238 13.81 -30.91 14.18
C LYS A 238 13.65 -31.52 12.79
N LEU A 239 13.30 -32.80 12.70
CA LEU A 239 13.08 -33.49 11.43
C LEU A 239 11.96 -32.84 10.61
N ILE A 240 10.85 -32.43 11.24
CA ILE A 240 9.75 -31.74 10.57
C ILE A 240 10.20 -30.38 10.04
N LEU A 241 10.90 -29.59 10.86
CA LEU A 241 11.44 -28.29 10.46
C LEU A 241 12.45 -28.44 9.32
N ASP A 242 13.33 -29.44 9.37
CA ASP A 242 14.28 -29.76 8.31
C ASP A 242 13.56 -30.12 7.01
N LYS A 243 12.56 -31.01 7.06
CA LYS A 243 11.77 -31.38 5.87
C LYS A 243 11.05 -30.17 5.28
N PHE A 244 10.49 -29.29 6.11
CA PHE A 244 9.81 -28.08 5.65
C PHE A 244 10.76 -27.10 4.95
N ILE A 245 11.90 -26.80 5.57
CA ILE A 245 12.91 -25.89 5.01
C ILE A 245 13.45 -26.45 3.68
N THR A 246 13.68 -27.76 3.61
CA THR A 246 14.08 -28.45 2.37
C THR A 246 12.98 -28.37 1.32
N ALA A 247 11.72 -28.62 1.69
CA ALA A 247 10.60 -28.54 0.74
C ALA A 247 10.38 -27.14 0.18
N LEU A 248 10.67 -26.11 0.95
CA LEU A 248 10.63 -24.72 0.48
C LEU A 248 11.84 -24.34 -0.39
N GLY A 249 12.86 -25.19 -0.49
CA GLY A 249 14.12 -24.90 -1.18
C GLY A 249 14.93 -23.79 -0.51
N ILE A 250 14.67 -23.47 0.77
CA ILE A 250 15.36 -22.37 1.47
C ILE A 250 16.85 -22.69 1.62
N LYS A 251 17.18 -23.92 2.02
CA LYS A 251 18.57 -24.39 2.16
C LYS A 251 19.31 -24.35 0.82
N GLU A 252 18.65 -24.72 -0.27
CA GLU A 252 19.22 -24.70 -1.62
C GLU A 252 19.49 -23.26 -2.06
N LYS A 253 18.51 -22.36 -1.91
CA LYS A 253 18.67 -20.93 -2.21
C LYS A 253 19.75 -20.25 -1.39
N GLN A 254 19.85 -20.57 -0.09
CA GLN A 254 20.90 -20.02 0.75
C GLN A 254 22.28 -20.54 0.38
N LYS A 255 22.39 -21.83 0.10
CA LYS A 255 23.62 -22.43 -0.40
C LYS A 255 24.03 -21.80 -1.73
N ASP A 256 23.09 -21.56 -2.64
CA ASP A 256 23.34 -20.89 -3.90
C ASP A 256 23.83 -19.46 -3.69
N GLN A 257 23.20 -18.67 -2.81
CA GLN A 257 23.67 -17.33 -2.46
C GLN A 257 25.04 -17.35 -1.75
N GLU A 258 25.28 -18.32 -0.87
CA GLU A 258 26.56 -18.50 -0.20
C GLU A 258 27.67 -18.82 -1.20
N ILE A 259 27.41 -19.71 -2.17
CA ILE A 259 28.35 -20.01 -3.25
C ILE A 259 28.59 -18.79 -4.14
N LEU A 260 27.51 -18.10 -4.54
CA LEU A 260 27.57 -16.91 -5.38
C LEU A 260 28.34 -15.77 -4.70
N HIS A 261 28.27 -15.62 -3.39
CA HIS A 261 28.95 -14.54 -2.66
C HIS A 261 30.19 -15.00 -1.88
N PHE A 262 30.63 -16.26 -2.03
CA PHE A 262 31.79 -16.80 -1.32
C PHE A 262 33.10 -16.07 -1.68
N ASP A 263 33.99 -15.86 -0.71
CA ASP A 263 35.29 -15.23 -0.97
C ASP A 263 36.32 -16.23 -1.54
N TYR A 264 36.46 -16.23 -2.86
CA TYR A 264 37.44 -17.06 -3.56
C TYR A 264 38.86 -16.46 -3.60
N SER A 265 39.09 -15.26 -3.05
CA SER A 265 40.38 -14.56 -3.14
C SER A 265 41.52 -15.25 -2.37
N SER A 266 41.17 -16.04 -1.35
CA SER A 266 42.10 -16.82 -0.52
C SER A 266 42.66 -18.06 -1.23
N PHE A 267 42.08 -18.47 -2.36
CA PHE A 267 42.56 -19.60 -3.15
C PHE A 267 43.65 -19.09 -4.12
N ALA A 268 44.90 -19.46 -3.82
CA ALA A 268 46.14 -18.89 -4.36
C ALA A 268 46.09 -18.48 -5.86
N PRO A 269 46.57 -17.26 -6.21
CA PRO A 269 46.56 -16.72 -7.57
C PRO A 269 47.32 -17.58 -8.60
N ASP A 270 48.40 -18.24 -8.18
CA ASP A 270 49.32 -18.94 -9.09
C ASP A 270 48.75 -20.27 -9.62
N LYS A 271 47.60 -20.72 -9.09
CA LYS A 271 46.89 -21.93 -9.52
C LYS A 271 45.66 -21.65 -10.41
N LEU A 272 45.29 -20.38 -10.59
CA LEU A 272 44.20 -19.98 -11.48
C LEU A 272 44.81 -19.53 -12.81
N GLY A 273 44.80 -20.41 -13.82
CA GLY A 273 45.31 -20.06 -15.14
C GLY A 273 44.48 -18.94 -15.78
N TYR A 274 45.17 -17.93 -16.31
CA TYR A 274 44.59 -16.85 -17.13
C TYR A 274 44.88 -17.14 -18.61
N THR A 275 43.95 -16.79 -19.50
CA THR A 275 44.19 -16.91 -20.94
C THR A 275 45.11 -15.78 -21.43
N ASN A 276 46.23 -16.12 -22.08
CA ASN A 276 47.05 -15.17 -22.85
C ASN A 276 46.80 -15.28 -24.38
N GLY A 277 45.82 -16.06 -24.85
CA GLY A 277 45.62 -16.32 -26.29
C GLY A 277 44.24 -16.80 -26.78
N PHE A 278 43.29 -17.11 -25.89
CA PHE A 278 41.86 -17.13 -26.26
C PHE A 278 41.27 -15.78 -25.83
N TYR A 279 40.41 -15.18 -26.66
CA TYR A 279 39.81 -13.85 -26.48
C TYR A 279 40.71 -12.63 -26.77
N GLU A 280 41.66 -12.73 -27.72
CA GLU A 280 42.53 -11.60 -28.11
C GLU A 280 41.74 -10.32 -28.47
N PHE A 281 42.14 -9.22 -27.84
CA PHE A 281 41.65 -7.88 -28.14
C PHE A 281 42.44 -7.29 -29.33
N ASN A 282 41.93 -7.46 -30.55
CA ASN A 282 42.52 -6.89 -31.78
C ASN A 282 41.91 -5.51 -32.16
N GLY A 283 41.74 -4.65 -31.15
CA GLY A 283 40.98 -3.40 -31.25
C GLY A 283 41.82 -2.13 -31.41
N ASN A 284 42.00 -1.65 -32.65
CA ASN A 284 42.60 -0.36 -32.98
C ASN A 284 41.58 0.81 -32.94
N LEU A 285 40.97 1.07 -31.78
CA LEU A 285 40.42 2.40 -31.50
C LEU A 285 41.47 3.16 -30.67
N ASP A 286 42.12 4.13 -31.31
CA ASP A 286 43.09 5.04 -30.71
C ASP A 286 42.38 5.92 -29.67
N SER A 287 42.71 5.73 -28.39
CA SER A 287 42.01 6.32 -27.24
C SER A 287 42.40 7.77 -26.92
N SER A 288 43.15 8.42 -27.82
CA SER A 288 43.64 9.80 -27.63
C SER A 288 42.92 10.84 -28.49
N SER A 289 41.95 10.44 -29.32
CA SER A 289 41.15 11.37 -30.13
C SER A 289 39.65 11.21 -29.88
N ASN A 290 38.91 12.32 -29.97
CA ASN A 290 37.45 12.28 -29.91
C ASN A 290 36.94 11.43 -31.09
N ILE A 291 36.16 10.37 -30.81
CA ILE A 291 35.62 9.46 -31.83
C ILE A 291 34.60 10.18 -32.74
N VAL A 292 34.01 11.26 -32.21
CA VAL A 292 33.06 12.15 -32.87
C VAL A 292 33.48 13.61 -32.66
N ASP A 293 33.25 14.46 -33.66
CA ASP A 293 33.55 15.89 -33.65
C ASP A 293 32.44 16.69 -34.35
N ASP A 294 32.61 18.00 -34.54
CA ASP A 294 31.61 18.84 -35.20
C ASP A 294 31.37 18.48 -36.68
N ASN A 295 32.34 17.85 -37.35
CA ASN A 295 32.20 17.38 -38.73
C ASN A 295 31.63 15.95 -38.80
N THR A 296 31.79 15.18 -37.73
CA THR A 296 31.40 13.77 -37.61
C THR A 296 30.52 13.59 -36.36
N PRO A 297 29.26 14.07 -36.39
CA PRO A 297 28.40 14.07 -35.20
C PRO A 297 27.98 12.67 -34.74
N PHE A 298 28.11 11.67 -35.62
CA PHE A 298 27.70 10.29 -35.42
C PHE A 298 28.73 9.31 -36.01
N LYS A 299 29.08 8.29 -35.23
CA LYS A 299 29.91 7.17 -35.71
C LYS A 299 29.41 5.87 -35.09
N SER A 300 29.32 4.80 -35.87
CA SER A 300 28.86 3.50 -35.38
C SER A 300 29.82 2.38 -35.73
N PHE A 301 29.98 1.44 -34.81
CA PHE A 301 30.83 0.27 -34.97
C PHE A 301 30.13 -0.97 -34.48
N VAL A 302 30.36 -2.11 -35.13
CA VAL A 302 29.83 -3.40 -34.67
C VAL A 302 30.94 -4.14 -33.93
N PHE A 303 30.70 -4.44 -32.66
CA PHE A 303 31.65 -5.09 -31.76
C PHE A 303 30.99 -6.23 -31.00
N ASN A 304 31.78 -7.24 -30.61
CA ASN A 304 31.29 -8.30 -29.74
C ASN A 304 31.30 -7.87 -28.25
N LEU A 305 30.70 -8.69 -27.38
CA LEU A 305 30.65 -8.43 -25.95
C LEU A 305 32.05 -8.32 -25.34
N ASN A 306 32.97 -9.18 -25.75
CA ASN A 306 34.35 -9.13 -25.26
C ASN A 306 34.98 -7.75 -25.47
N TYR A 307 34.79 -7.18 -26.67
CA TYR A 307 35.26 -5.84 -26.98
C TYR A 307 34.57 -4.77 -26.13
N LEU A 308 33.24 -4.82 -25.99
CA LEU A 308 32.48 -3.87 -25.16
C LEU A 308 32.98 -3.86 -23.70
N LEU A 309 33.23 -5.04 -23.12
CA LEU A 309 33.71 -5.18 -21.75
C LEU A 309 35.17 -4.74 -21.59
N HIS A 310 36.05 -5.02 -22.56
CA HIS A 310 37.44 -4.51 -22.52
C HIS A 310 37.49 -2.98 -22.72
N PHE A 311 36.64 -2.46 -23.61
CA PHE A 311 36.51 -1.04 -23.85
C PHE A 311 36.05 -0.29 -22.59
N SER A 312 35.22 -0.92 -21.74
CA SER A 312 34.80 -0.37 -20.46
C SER A 312 35.82 -0.51 -19.32
N THR A 313 36.78 -1.44 -19.41
CA THR A 313 37.75 -1.73 -18.32
C THR A 313 39.13 -1.11 -18.51
N ILE A 314 39.60 -0.98 -19.77
CA ILE A 314 41.01 -0.62 -20.06
C ILE A 314 41.16 0.85 -20.49
N LYS A 315 40.21 1.41 -21.25
CA LYS A 315 40.49 2.61 -22.07
C LYS A 315 39.69 3.86 -21.74
N ASN A 316 38.50 3.80 -21.12
CA ASN A 316 37.68 4.99 -20.81
C ASN A 316 36.81 4.77 -19.57
N GLU A 317 36.61 5.82 -18.77
CA GLU A 317 35.63 5.81 -17.69
C GLU A 317 34.22 5.91 -18.30
N ILE A 318 33.40 4.86 -18.14
CA ILE A 318 31.99 4.86 -18.54
C ILE A 318 31.14 5.43 -17.39
N PHE A 319 30.36 6.46 -17.70
CA PHE A 319 29.46 7.13 -16.78
C PHE A 319 28.01 6.77 -17.07
N LEU A 320 27.26 6.62 -15.99
CA LEU A 320 25.82 6.46 -16.02
C LEU A 320 25.16 7.78 -15.63
N PRO A 321 24.58 8.52 -16.57
CA PRO A 321 24.01 9.81 -16.26
C PRO A 321 22.86 9.72 -15.25
N LEU A 322 22.76 10.72 -14.36
CA LEU A 322 21.70 10.78 -13.35
C LEU A 322 20.30 10.79 -13.95
N TYR A 323 20.11 11.22 -15.20
CA TYR A 323 18.78 11.25 -15.81
C TYR A 323 18.21 9.89 -16.21
N GLN A 324 19.03 8.85 -16.27
CA GLN A 324 18.56 7.57 -16.78
C GLN A 324 17.68 6.83 -15.77
N ARG A 325 16.78 6.01 -16.29
CA ARG A 325 15.78 5.29 -15.49
C ARG A 325 16.43 4.26 -14.56
N ASN A 326 15.79 4.03 -13.43
CA ASN A 326 16.14 2.92 -12.55
C ASN A 326 16.04 1.57 -13.28
N TYR A 327 16.74 0.55 -12.76
CA TYR A 327 16.73 -0.79 -13.33
C TYR A 327 15.32 -1.39 -13.26
N SER A 328 14.75 -1.74 -14.40
CA SER A 328 13.35 -2.16 -14.51
C SER A 328 13.15 -3.51 -15.20
N TRP A 329 14.22 -4.19 -15.63
CA TRP A 329 14.11 -5.55 -16.17
C TRP A 329 13.58 -6.51 -15.11
N ASN A 330 12.71 -7.41 -15.53
CA ASN A 330 12.18 -8.49 -14.69
C ASN A 330 12.77 -9.84 -15.12
N GLU A 331 12.52 -10.88 -14.33
CA GLU A 331 13.00 -12.24 -14.57
C GLU A 331 12.63 -12.76 -15.97
N ARG A 332 11.43 -12.43 -16.48
CA ARG A 332 11.02 -12.81 -17.84
C ARG A 332 11.95 -12.27 -18.93
N LEU A 333 12.42 -11.02 -18.81
CA LEU A 333 13.36 -10.46 -19.78
C LEU A 333 14.75 -11.10 -19.67
N ILE A 334 15.14 -11.55 -18.48
CA ILE A 334 16.34 -12.35 -18.25
C ILE A 334 16.21 -13.71 -18.93
N ASP A 335 15.07 -14.38 -18.78
CA ASP A 335 14.80 -15.68 -19.40
C ASP A 335 14.93 -15.60 -20.93
N ILE A 336 14.31 -14.59 -21.55
CA ILE A 336 14.38 -14.36 -23.00
C ILE A 336 15.84 -14.16 -23.45
N LEU A 337 16.60 -13.31 -22.75
CA LEU A 337 18.03 -13.09 -23.08
C LEU A 337 18.84 -14.39 -22.94
N PHE A 338 18.55 -15.22 -21.94
CA PHE A 338 19.24 -16.48 -21.76
C PHE A 338 18.84 -17.52 -22.81
N GLU A 339 17.58 -17.59 -23.22
CA GLU A 339 17.12 -18.44 -24.33
C GLU A 339 17.89 -18.12 -25.62
N ASP A 340 18.08 -16.82 -25.92
CA ASP A 340 18.90 -16.39 -27.06
C ASP A 340 20.36 -16.85 -26.95
N ILE A 341 20.95 -16.83 -25.75
CA ILE A 341 22.31 -17.34 -25.50
C ILE A 341 22.37 -18.86 -25.60
N GLU A 342 21.36 -19.58 -25.09
CA GLU A 342 21.27 -21.04 -25.10
C GLU A 342 21.28 -21.59 -26.53
N VAL A 343 20.57 -20.93 -27.46
CA VAL A 343 20.61 -21.27 -28.90
C VAL A 343 22.02 -21.17 -29.49
N LEU A 344 22.83 -20.19 -29.07
CA LEU A 344 24.20 -20.04 -29.56
C LEU A 344 25.16 -21.09 -29.00
N ILE A 345 24.85 -21.67 -27.83
CA ILE A 345 25.58 -22.83 -27.32
C ILE A 345 25.34 -24.03 -28.24
N GLU A 346 24.13 -24.21 -28.74
CA GLU A 346 23.83 -25.31 -29.67
C GLU A 346 24.46 -25.08 -31.06
N GLU A 347 24.53 -23.83 -31.51
CA GLU A 347 25.01 -23.44 -32.84
C GLU A 347 26.25 -22.52 -32.76
N GLU A 348 27.44 -23.09 -32.50
CA GLU A 348 28.70 -22.33 -32.22
C GLU A 348 29.12 -21.30 -33.29
N ASN A 349 28.69 -21.46 -34.55
CA ASN A 349 29.01 -20.54 -35.65
C ASN A 349 28.01 -19.38 -35.79
N LYS A 350 26.90 -19.41 -35.06
CA LYS A 350 25.87 -18.38 -35.13
C LYS A 350 26.25 -17.20 -34.26
N LYS A 351 26.02 -16.01 -34.80
CA LYS A 351 26.23 -14.74 -34.12
C LYS A 351 24.87 -14.15 -33.81
N HIS A 352 24.67 -13.65 -32.60
CA HIS A 352 23.43 -13.01 -32.20
C HIS A 352 23.65 -11.51 -32.04
N PHE A 353 22.75 -10.72 -32.62
CA PHE A 353 22.78 -9.28 -32.52
C PHE A 353 21.83 -8.81 -31.41
N LEU A 354 22.39 -8.25 -30.33
CA LEU A 354 21.63 -7.83 -29.15
C LEU A 354 21.14 -6.37 -29.22
N GLY A 355 21.32 -5.70 -30.35
CA GLY A 355 20.90 -4.31 -30.56
C GLY A 355 22.04 -3.30 -30.47
N SER A 356 21.69 -2.04 -30.22
CA SER A 356 22.64 -0.93 -30.12
C SER A 356 22.92 -0.49 -28.68
N ILE A 357 24.13 -0.01 -28.43
CA ILE A 357 24.49 0.73 -27.22
C ILE A 357 24.99 2.09 -27.69
N THR A 358 24.39 3.16 -27.18
CA THR A 358 24.73 4.52 -27.59
C THR A 358 25.55 5.17 -26.50
N PHE A 359 26.74 5.67 -26.83
CA PHE A 359 27.60 6.46 -25.96
C PHE A 359 27.67 7.90 -26.46
N SER A 360 27.64 8.85 -25.54
CA SER A 360 28.14 10.20 -25.81
C SER A 360 29.57 10.32 -25.30
N GLN A 361 30.41 11.03 -26.05
CA GLN A 361 31.79 11.29 -25.65
C GLN A 361 31.97 12.75 -25.26
N ILE A 362 32.55 12.98 -24.08
CA ILE A 362 33.01 14.28 -23.60
C ILE A 362 34.46 14.08 -23.15
N ASN A 363 35.44 14.58 -23.90
CA ASN A 363 36.87 14.34 -23.65
C ASN A 363 37.17 12.81 -23.58
N ASN A 364 37.75 12.33 -22.48
CA ASN A 364 38.05 10.91 -22.22
C ASN A 364 36.92 10.18 -21.46
N THR A 365 35.74 10.80 -21.36
CA THR A 365 34.59 10.30 -20.62
C THR A 365 33.50 9.84 -21.59
N LEU A 366 32.94 8.65 -21.37
CA LEU A 366 31.84 8.10 -22.16
C LEU A 366 30.58 7.97 -21.32
N ASN A 367 29.51 8.70 -21.67
CA ASN A 367 28.22 8.54 -21.03
C ASN A 367 27.39 7.52 -21.81
N ILE A 368 26.85 6.49 -21.15
CA ILE A 368 25.83 5.66 -21.79
C ILE A 368 24.59 6.54 -21.98
N VAL A 369 24.12 6.69 -23.21
CA VAL A 369 22.87 7.40 -23.57
C VAL A 369 21.72 6.41 -23.67
N ASP A 370 21.94 5.26 -24.30
CA ASP A 370 20.95 4.20 -24.45
C ASP A 370 21.60 2.80 -24.36
N GLY A 371 20.82 1.80 -23.94
CA GLY A 371 21.30 0.42 -23.73
C GLY A 371 21.74 0.11 -22.31
N GLN A 372 21.62 1.05 -21.37
CA GLN A 372 21.99 0.90 -19.95
C GLN A 372 21.53 -0.41 -19.31
N GLN A 373 20.23 -0.73 -19.38
CA GLN A 373 19.68 -1.90 -18.68
C GLN A 373 20.19 -3.21 -19.28
N ARG A 374 20.42 -3.23 -20.59
CA ARG A 374 21.02 -4.37 -21.29
C ARG A 374 22.48 -4.54 -20.86
N THR A 375 23.27 -3.47 -20.90
CA THR A 375 24.66 -3.45 -20.45
C THR A 375 24.77 -3.92 -19.00
N MET A 376 23.94 -3.39 -18.11
CA MET A 376 23.90 -3.82 -16.71
C MET A 376 23.60 -5.31 -16.57
N THR A 377 22.59 -5.79 -17.27
CA THR A 377 22.20 -7.20 -17.20
C THR A 377 23.33 -8.12 -17.68
N LEU A 378 24.02 -7.74 -18.75
CA LEU A 378 25.20 -8.48 -19.24
C LEU A 378 26.34 -8.47 -18.23
N ILE A 379 26.56 -7.36 -17.51
CA ILE A 379 27.52 -7.30 -16.40
C ILE A 379 27.13 -8.28 -15.27
N LEU A 380 25.84 -8.38 -14.93
CA LEU A 380 25.36 -9.37 -13.95
C LEU A 380 25.63 -10.81 -14.43
N PHE A 381 25.40 -11.11 -15.71
CA PHE A 381 25.76 -12.39 -16.30
C PHE A 381 27.27 -12.66 -16.25
N SER A 382 28.10 -11.68 -16.61
CA SER A 382 29.57 -11.77 -16.51
C SER A 382 30.02 -12.06 -15.07
N TYR A 383 29.42 -11.40 -14.08
CA TYR A 383 29.74 -11.64 -12.67
C TYR A 383 29.36 -13.06 -12.24
N ALA A 384 28.15 -13.51 -12.58
CA ALA A 384 27.68 -14.85 -12.25
C ALA A 384 28.55 -15.93 -12.93
N LEU A 385 28.92 -15.76 -14.20
CA LEU A 385 29.84 -16.65 -14.91
C LEU A 385 31.22 -16.68 -14.27
N TYR A 386 31.78 -15.51 -13.93
CA TYR A 386 33.05 -15.41 -13.23
C TYR A 386 33.04 -16.19 -11.90
N LYS A 387 31.96 -16.05 -11.11
CA LYS A 387 31.81 -16.77 -9.83
C LYS A 387 31.60 -18.27 -10.03
N MET A 388 30.93 -18.68 -11.09
CA MET A 388 30.78 -20.10 -11.45
C MET A 388 32.12 -20.74 -11.83
N ILE A 389 32.95 -20.04 -12.62
CA ILE A 389 34.30 -20.48 -12.97
C ILE A 389 35.18 -20.61 -11.71
N LEU A 390 35.15 -19.61 -10.83
CA LEU A 390 35.91 -19.65 -9.57
C LEU A 390 35.48 -20.82 -8.68
N HIS A 391 34.17 -21.04 -8.53
CA HIS A 391 33.65 -22.16 -7.76
C HIS A 391 34.09 -23.50 -8.34
N TYR A 392 33.99 -23.67 -9.66
CA TYR A 392 34.46 -24.87 -10.33
C TYR A 392 35.96 -25.07 -10.09
N ASN A 393 36.76 -24.01 -10.25
CA ASN A 393 38.20 -24.06 -10.09
C ASN A 393 38.63 -24.39 -8.66
N VAL A 394 37.91 -23.95 -7.63
CA VAL A 394 38.26 -24.31 -6.25
C VAL A 394 38.02 -25.79 -5.97
N ASN A 395 36.96 -26.37 -6.54
CA ASN A 395 36.52 -27.73 -6.23
C ASN A 395 37.08 -28.82 -7.14
N ASN A 396 37.77 -28.47 -8.23
CA ASN A 396 38.25 -29.43 -9.24
C ASN A 396 39.73 -29.26 -9.54
N GLU A 397 40.44 -30.35 -9.85
CA GLU A 397 41.86 -30.30 -10.22
C GLU A 397 42.07 -29.65 -11.59
N HIS A 398 41.29 -30.06 -12.59
CA HIS A 398 41.32 -29.50 -13.93
C HIS A 398 40.64 -28.13 -13.96
N LYS A 399 41.42 -27.06 -13.96
CA LYS A 399 40.90 -25.70 -13.96
C LYS A 399 40.34 -25.29 -15.33
N ILE A 400 39.41 -24.35 -15.28
CA ILE A 400 38.91 -23.53 -16.38
C ILE A 400 39.71 -22.23 -16.38
N LEU A 401 40.10 -21.77 -17.57
CA LEU A 401 40.80 -20.50 -17.69
C LEU A 401 39.83 -19.33 -17.48
N ILE A 402 40.25 -18.35 -16.69
CA ILE A 402 39.45 -17.16 -16.43
C ILE A 402 39.73 -16.14 -17.54
N PRO A 403 38.68 -15.61 -18.23
CA PRO A 403 38.85 -14.51 -19.18
C PRO A 403 39.49 -13.29 -18.51
N GLU A 404 40.48 -12.68 -19.16
CA GLU A 404 41.22 -11.52 -18.61
C GLU A 404 40.26 -10.39 -18.23
N VAL A 405 39.28 -10.09 -19.08
CA VAL A 405 38.26 -9.07 -18.81
C VAL A 405 37.47 -9.31 -17.53
N PHE A 406 37.13 -10.57 -17.21
CA PHE A 406 36.42 -10.88 -15.96
C PHE A 406 37.33 -10.68 -14.75
N ALA A 407 38.61 -11.03 -14.86
CA ALA A 407 39.58 -10.78 -13.80
C ALA A 407 39.80 -9.26 -13.60
N ASP A 408 39.96 -8.52 -14.68
CA ASP A 408 40.12 -7.07 -14.66
C ASP A 408 38.90 -6.37 -14.06
N MET A 409 37.71 -6.86 -14.40
CA MET A 409 36.49 -6.42 -13.77
C MET A 409 36.48 -6.84 -12.28
N PHE A 410 36.20 -8.08 -11.98
CA PHE A 410 35.74 -8.45 -10.64
C PHE A 410 36.87 -8.66 -9.62
N LYS A 411 38.10 -9.00 -10.06
CA LYS A 411 39.27 -9.20 -9.18
C LYS A 411 40.08 -7.92 -9.00
N ASN A 412 40.60 -7.38 -10.11
CA ASN A 412 41.50 -6.23 -10.09
C ASN A 412 40.74 -4.92 -9.88
N LYS A 413 39.41 -4.93 -10.03
CA LYS A 413 38.54 -3.77 -9.87
C LYS A 413 38.99 -2.59 -10.75
N LYS A 414 39.58 -2.86 -11.93
CA LYS A 414 40.12 -1.84 -12.85
C LYS A 414 38.99 -1.02 -13.47
N HIS A 415 38.71 0.16 -12.92
CA HIS A 415 37.90 1.27 -13.48
C HIS A 415 36.61 0.97 -14.28
N TRP A 416 36.07 -0.25 -14.22
CA TRP A 416 34.94 -0.68 -15.04
C TRP A 416 33.57 -0.26 -14.51
N MET A 417 33.57 0.73 -13.63
CA MET A 417 32.42 1.51 -13.17
C MET A 417 32.95 2.64 -12.26
N ASN A 418 33.78 3.56 -12.77
CA ASN A 418 33.97 4.89 -12.16
C ASN A 418 32.71 5.74 -12.39
N LEU A 419 31.57 5.15 -12.05
CA LEU A 419 30.30 5.81 -11.93
C LEU A 419 30.44 6.77 -10.74
N ARG A 420 30.74 8.05 -10.97
CA ARG A 420 30.64 9.01 -9.85
C ARG A 420 29.18 9.24 -9.42
N ASP A 421 28.23 8.91 -10.29
CA ASP A 421 26.83 9.30 -10.16
C ASP A 421 25.85 8.14 -9.82
N TYR A 422 26.30 6.88 -9.83
CA TYR A 422 25.45 5.73 -9.47
C TYR A 422 25.10 5.61 -7.99
N GLU A 423 25.88 6.21 -7.09
CA GLU A 423 25.54 6.29 -5.66
C GLU A 423 24.23 7.07 -5.45
N GLU A 424 23.78 7.82 -6.45
CA GLU A 424 22.51 8.54 -6.46
C GLU A 424 21.37 7.75 -7.13
N SER A 425 21.65 6.63 -7.81
CA SER A 425 20.61 5.74 -8.34
C SER A 425 20.09 4.81 -7.27
N GLU A 426 18.77 4.74 -7.10
CA GLU A 426 18.17 3.79 -6.17
C GLU A 426 18.52 2.34 -6.52
N SER A 427 18.70 2.03 -7.81
CA SER A 427 19.01 0.67 -8.28
C SER A 427 20.49 0.33 -8.15
N TYR A 428 21.37 1.24 -8.60
CA TYR A 428 22.77 0.91 -8.85
C TYR A 428 23.69 1.21 -7.68
N GLN A 429 23.31 2.10 -6.74
CA GLN A 429 24.16 2.49 -5.60
C GLN A 429 24.67 1.31 -4.76
N TYR A 430 24.00 0.15 -4.82
CA TYR A 430 24.34 -1.04 -4.06
C TYR A 430 25.14 -2.09 -4.85
N LEU A 431 25.57 -1.80 -6.08
CA LEU A 431 26.34 -2.74 -6.92
C LEU A 431 27.65 -3.15 -6.27
N LYS A 432 28.38 -2.22 -5.65
CA LYS A 432 29.61 -2.52 -4.90
C LYS A 432 29.35 -3.51 -3.77
N THR A 433 28.25 -3.33 -3.04
CA THR A 433 27.83 -4.28 -2.00
C THR A 433 27.43 -5.61 -2.63
N LEU A 434 26.66 -5.61 -3.72
CA LEU A 434 26.17 -6.82 -4.38
C LEU A 434 27.29 -7.70 -4.94
N PHE A 435 28.34 -7.10 -5.50
CA PHE A 435 29.51 -7.82 -6.01
C PHE A 435 30.56 -8.13 -4.94
N SER A 436 30.34 -7.70 -3.70
CA SER A 436 31.22 -8.04 -2.57
C SER A 436 31.09 -9.50 -2.17
N SER A 437 32.03 -9.98 -1.37
CA SER A 437 31.96 -11.30 -0.73
C SER A 437 31.43 -11.23 0.72
N ASP A 438 30.92 -10.07 1.15
CA ASP A 438 30.33 -9.89 2.48
C ASP A 438 28.82 -10.18 2.44
N ILE A 439 28.48 -11.45 2.57
CA ILE A 439 27.08 -11.91 2.56
C ILE A 439 26.25 -11.27 3.68
N ASN A 440 26.87 -10.91 4.82
CA ASN A 440 26.17 -10.27 5.92
C ASN A 440 25.81 -8.83 5.56
N GLN A 441 26.71 -8.09 4.91
CA GLN A 441 26.41 -6.76 4.39
C GLN A 441 25.34 -6.81 3.30
N ILE A 442 25.39 -7.80 2.40
CA ILE A 442 24.36 -8.00 1.36
C ILE A 442 22.99 -8.26 2.01
N ARG A 443 22.90 -9.21 2.94
CA ARG A 443 21.64 -9.51 3.67
C ARG A 443 21.12 -8.31 4.48
N LYS A 444 22.01 -7.44 4.99
CA LYS A 444 21.62 -6.17 5.64
C LYS A 444 21.06 -5.13 4.67
N VAL A 445 21.66 -4.97 3.49
CA VAL A 445 21.27 -3.96 2.49
C VAL A 445 20.01 -4.37 1.72
N PHE A 446 19.95 -5.64 1.33
CA PHE A 446 18.86 -6.24 0.58
C PHE A 446 18.01 -7.13 1.48
N VAL A 447 17.28 -6.48 2.38
CA VAL A 447 16.36 -7.15 3.30
C VAL A 447 15.18 -7.75 2.50
N PRO A 448 14.83 -9.03 2.71
CA PRO A 448 13.70 -9.68 2.04
C PRO A 448 12.35 -8.96 2.22
N ASP A 449 12.15 -8.23 3.32
CA ASP A 449 10.92 -7.45 3.62
C ASP A 449 10.63 -6.34 2.61
N ILE A 450 11.56 -6.04 1.68
CA ILE A 450 11.45 -4.93 0.75
C ILE A 450 11.83 -5.37 -0.67
N GLU A 451 11.25 -6.46 -1.17
CA GLU A 451 11.34 -6.83 -2.60
C GLU A 451 10.78 -5.74 -3.56
N LYS A 452 10.11 -4.72 -3.01
CA LYS A 452 9.28 -3.73 -3.72
C LYS A 452 10.02 -2.44 -4.14
N LYS A 453 11.30 -2.28 -3.79
CA LYS A 453 12.14 -1.12 -4.14
C LYS A 453 13.02 -1.42 -5.35
N PHE A 454 13.37 -0.39 -6.12
CA PHE A 454 14.22 -0.52 -7.30
C PHE A 454 15.55 -1.23 -7.01
N LYS A 455 16.13 -1.05 -5.80
CA LYS A 455 17.32 -1.78 -5.35
C LYS A 455 17.17 -3.30 -5.31
N SER A 456 16.00 -3.83 -4.98
CA SER A 456 15.84 -5.28 -4.82
C SER A 456 15.74 -5.99 -6.17
N LYS A 457 15.27 -5.30 -7.22
CA LYS A 457 15.18 -5.84 -8.58
C LYS A 457 16.54 -6.28 -9.14
N ILE A 458 17.59 -5.50 -8.91
CA ILE A 458 18.92 -5.85 -9.45
C ILE A 458 19.52 -7.07 -8.75
N LYS A 459 19.31 -7.22 -7.43
CA LYS A 459 19.71 -8.42 -6.69
C LYS A 459 18.89 -9.63 -7.13
N ASN A 460 17.56 -9.50 -7.22
CA ASN A 460 16.69 -10.59 -7.61
C ASN A 460 17.04 -11.12 -9.00
N ASN A 461 17.34 -10.23 -9.95
CA ASN A 461 17.78 -10.65 -11.27
C ASN A 461 19.16 -11.32 -11.24
N LEU A 462 20.10 -10.90 -10.39
CA LEU A 462 21.37 -11.62 -10.23
C LEU A 462 21.15 -13.03 -9.65
N ASP A 463 20.32 -13.16 -8.62
CA ASP A 463 19.94 -14.45 -8.03
C ASP A 463 19.27 -15.36 -9.07
N HIS A 464 18.40 -14.79 -9.91
CA HIS A 464 17.72 -15.50 -11.00
C HIS A 464 18.70 -15.95 -12.09
N ILE A 465 19.63 -15.09 -12.52
CA ILE A 465 20.70 -15.43 -13.46
C ILE A 465 21.52 -16.61 -12.91
N TRP A 466 21.93 -16.55 -11.65
CA TRP A 466 22.68 -17.63 -11.01
C TRP A 466 21.90 -18.94 -10.98
N SER A 467 20.61 -18.89 -10.67
CA SER A 467 19.70 -20.05 -10.72
C SER A 467 19.60 -20.66 -12.13
N ILE A 468 19.51 -19.83 -13.18
CA ILE A 468 19.50 -20.29 -14.57
C ILE A 468 20.83 -21.00 -14.90
N LEU A 469 21.97 -20.39 -14.58
CA LEU A 469 23.28 -20.98 -14.84
C LEU A 469 23.45 -22.32 -14.11
N ASN A 470 23.13 -22.39 -12.81
CA ASN A 470 23.21 -23.63 -12.04
C ASN A 470 22.32 -24.74 -12.59
N SER A 471 21.10 -24.39 -13.03
CA SER A 471 20.13 -25.38 -13.50
C SER A 471 20.37 -25.87 -14.93
N LYS A 472 20.77 -24.99 -15.85
CA LYS A 472 20.95 -25.32 -17.28
C LYS A 472 22.38 -25.76 -17.62
N ILE A 473 23.37 -25.11 -17.01
CA ILE A 473 24.79 -25.32 -17.30
C ILE A 473 25.41 -26.26 -16.25
N GLY A 474 25.17 -25.93 -14.97
CA GLY A 474 25.77 -26.62 -13.83
C GLY A 474 27.29 -26.44 -13.75
N PHE A 475 27.95 -27.23 -12.91
CA PHE A 475 29.41 -27.18 -12.71
C PHE A 475 30.16 -28.14 -13.65
N ASN A 476 29.77 -28.18 -14.93
CA ASN A 476 30.44 -28.99 -15.95
C ASN A 476 31.46 -28.16 -16.73
N LYS A 477 32.72 -28.61 -16.76
CA LYS A 477 33.83 -27.88 -17.40
C LYS A 477 33.52 -27.45 -18.83
N GLU A 478 33.18 -28.40 -19.69
CA GLU A 478 32.99 -28.20 -21.12
C GLU A 478 31.85 -27.24 -21.40
N LYS A 479 30.72 -27.40 -20.68
CA LYS A 479 29.57 -26.49 -20.80
C LYS A 479 29.91 -25.07 -20.35
N ILE A 480 30.65 -24.91 -19.26
CA ILE A 480 31.06 -23.59 -18.76
C ILE A 480 32.02 -22.92 -19.76
N GLU A 481 33.03 -23.65 -20.25
CA GLU A 481 33.99 -23.14 -21.23
C GLU A 481 33.29 -22.71 -22.52
N LYS A 482 32.39 -23.55 -23.02
CA LYS A 482 31.61 -23.28 -24.23
C LYS A 482 30.67 -22.09 -24.08
N LEU A 483 29.91 -22.02 -22.98
CA LEU A 483 29.05 -20.86 -22.69
C LEU A 483 29.89 -19.59 -22.58
N THR A 484 30.99 -19.62 -21.83
CA THR A 484 31.87 -18.46 -21.64
C THR A 484 32.38 -17.95 -22.99
N LYS A 485 32.77 -18.88 -23.88
CA LYS A 485 33.23 -18.55 -25.23
C LYS A 485 32.15 -17.89 -26.06
N VAL A 486 31.00 -18.53 -26.19
CA VAL A 486 29.86 -18.03 -26.95
C VAL A 486 29.38 -16.67 -26.42
N PHE A 487 29.30 -16.52 -25.10
CA PHE A 487 28.88 -15.29 -24.45
C PHE A 487 29.80 -14.10 -24.79
N LEU A 488 31.12 -14.32 -24.80
CA LEU A 488 32.09 -13.25 -25.09
C LEU A 488 32.27 -12.99 -26.59
N GLU A 489 32.26 -14.03 -27.42
CA GLU A 489 32.65 -13.93 -28.84
C GLU A 489 31.48 -13.78 -29.81
N ASN A 490 30.31 -14.36 -29.51
CA ASN A 490 29.20 -14.50 -30.46
C ASN A 490 28.05 -13.50 -30.23
N LEU A 491 28.10 -12.73 -29.14
CA LEU A 491 27.15 -11.65 -28.87
C LEU A 491 27.67 -10.33 -29.46
N TYR A 492 26.96 -9.78 -30.44
CA TYR A 492 27.34 -8.56 -31.15
C TYR A 492 26.41 -7.39 -30.86
N PHE A 493 27.00 -6.19 -30.79
CA PHE A 493 26.33 -4.92 -30.56
C PHE A 493 26.72 -3.90 -31.61
N ASN A 494 25.77 -3.02 -31.94
CA ASN A 494 26.08 -1.79 -32.64
C ASN A 494 26.40 -0.69 -31.62
N ILE A 495 27.68 -0.37 -31.44
CA ILE A 495 28.13 0.71 -30.58
C ILE A 495 28.07 2.02 -31.37
N MET A 496 27.18 2.93 -30.96
CA MET A 496 27.01 4.24 -31.56
C MET A 496 27.66 5.30 -30.67
N PHE A 497 28.56 6.10 -31.24
CA PHE A 497 29.11 7.29 -30.62
C PHE A 497 28.37 8.52 -31.15
N VAL A 498 27.90 9.35 -30.23
CA VAL A 498 27.15 10.57 -30.51
C VAL A 498 27.85 11.75 -29.86
N GLN A 499 27.82 12.90 -30.49
CA GLN A 499 28.31 14.12 -29.84
C GLN A 499 27.42 14.47 -28.63
N SER A 500 28.02 14.89 -27.52
CA SER A 500 27.32 15.21 -26.26
C SER A 500 26.16 16.19 -26.42
N LYS A 501 26.26 17.15 -27.36
CA LYS A 501 25.20 18.12 -27.66
C LYS A 501 23.88 17.49 -28.16
N TYR A 502 23.88 16.20 -28.53
CA TYR A 502 22.71 15.47 -29.02
C TYR A 502 22.22 14.34 -28.10
N GLU A 503 22.91 14.09 -26.98
CA GLU A 503 22.66 13.00 -26.03
C GLU A 503 21.17 12.87 -25.64
N ASP A 504 20.56 13.95 -25.11
CA ASP A 504 19.18 13.92 -24.63
C ASP A 504 18.15 13.76 -25.76
N LYS A 505 18.39 14.37 -26.92
CA LYS A 505 17.47 14.29 -28.07
C LYS A 505 17.40 12.87 -28.61
N ILE A 506 18.52 12.15 -28.54
CA ILE A 506 18.63 10.77 -28.97
C ILE A 506 18.00 9.86 -27.92
N PHE A 507 18.27 10.10 -26.63
CA PHE A 507 17.62 9.40 -25.53
C PHE A 507 16.09 9.52 -25.59
N GLU A 508 15.56 10.73 -25.72
CA GLU A 508 14.11 11.00 -25.85
C GLU A 508 13.54 10.29 -27.08
N LYS A 509 14.14 10.45 -28.27
CA LYS A 509 13.62 9.86 -29.52
C LYS A 509 13.72 8.33 -29.58
N MET A 510 14.81 7.73 -29.11
CA MET A 510 15.00 6.27 -29.13
C MET A 510 14.06 5.55 -28.18
N ASN A 511 13.82 6.12 -27.00
CA ASN A 511 12.92 5.51 -26.02
C ASN A 511 11.44 5.84 -26.26
N LEU A 512 11.11 6.89 -27.03
CA LEU A 512 9.75 7.10 -27.52
C LEU A 512 9.29 5.99 -28.49
N LEU A 513 10.23 5.31 -29.16
CA LEU A 513 9.96 4.25 -30.16
C LEU A 513 10.22 2.82 -29.66
N SER A 514 10.84 2.64 -28.48
CA SER A 514 10.99 1.35 -27.78
C SER A 514 10.38 1.44 -26.38
N GLN A 515 10.72 0.59 -25.40
CA GLN A 515 10.05 0.58 -24.07
C GLN A 515 9.86 2.01 -23.51
N ARG A 516 8.61 2.47 -23.50
CA ARG A 516 8.24 3.89 -23.34
C ARG A 516 8.76 4.46 -22.01
N LEU A 517 9.38 5.64 -22.06
CA LEU A 517 9.73 6.40 -20.85
C LEU A 517 8.46 6.88 -20.17
N ASN A 518 8.46 6.90 -18.84
CA ASN A 518 7.35 7.42 -18.07
C ASN A 518 7.45 8.97 -17.97
N ASN A 519 6.40 9.66 -17.50
CA ASN A 519 6.39 11.13 -17.47
C ASN A 519 7.50 11.69 -16.56
N ILE A 520 7.76 11.03 -15.44
CA ILE A 520 8.78 11.45 -14.46
C ILE A 520 10.21 11.22 -14.96
N ASP A 521 10.45 10.16 -15.72
CA ASP A 521 11.75 9.86 -16.34
C ASP A 521 12.12 10.98 -17.33
N LEU A 522 11.16 11.41 -18.16
CA LEU A 522 11.34 12.52 -19.09
C LEU A 522 11.61 13.84 -18.37
N ILE A 523 10.91 14.10 -17.25
CA ILE A 523 11.14 15.31 -16.43
C ILE A 523 12.54 15.27 -15.79
N ASN A 524 12.94 14.13 -15.21
CA ASN A 524 14.27 13.97 -14.61
C ASN A 524 15.38 14.20 -15.66
N SER A 525 15.16 13.75 -16.90
CA SER A 525 16.06 14.01 -18.02
C SER A 525 16.16 15.47 -18.40
N LEU A 526 15.04 16.18 -18.47
CA LEU A 526 15.05 17.61 -18.70
C LEU A 526 15.79 18.38 -17.58
N ILE A 527 15.55 18.03 -16.31
CA ILE A 527 16.19 18.70 -15.17
C ILE A 527 17.70 18.51 -15.20
N TYR A 528 18.17 17.29 -15.52
CA TYR A 528 19.60 17.04 -15.68
C TYR A 528 20.21 17.83 -16.83
N LYS A 529 19.53 17.90 -17.98
CA LYS A 529 20.00 18.67 -19.14
C LYS A 529 20.26 20.12 -18.80
N LEU A 530 19.36 20.73 -18.04
CA LEU A 530 19.46 22.14 -17.71
C LEU A 530 20.46 22.39 -16.58
N TRP A 531 20.80 21.36 -15.80
CA TRP A 531 21.60 21.47 -14.59
C TRP A 531 23.05 21.87 -14.86
N ASP A 532 23.51 22.89 -14.12
CA ASP A 532 24.92 23.25 -14.03
C ASP A 532 25.57 22.60 -12.78
N PRO A 533 26.39 21.56 -12.94
CA PRO A 533 27.02 20.86 -11.81
C PRO A 533 28.05 21.71 -11.06
N PHE A 534 28.64 22.74 -11.69
CA PHE A 534 29.67 23.57 -11.05
C PHE A 534 29.07 24.58 -10.09
N ASN A 535 28.00 25.26 -10.51
CA ASN A 535 27.34 26.28 -9.71
C ASN A 535 26.32 25.71 -8.71
N HIS A 536 25.74 24.55 -9.01
CA HIS A 536 24.62 23.99 -8.24
C HIS A 536 24.80 22.50 -7.90
N PRO A 537 25.86 22.11 -7.17
CA PRO A 537 26.10 20.71 -6.82
C PRO A 537 24.93 20.15 -5.97
N GLY A 538 24.31 19.06 -6.44
CA GLY A 538 23.25 18.34 -5.72
C GLY A 538 21.81 18.83 -5.96
N CYS A 539 21.57 19.79 -6.85
CA CYS A 539 20.21 20.24 -7.18
C CYS A 539 19.35 19.14 -7.82
N VAL A 540 19.90 18.35 -8.73
CA VAL A 540 19.22 17.19 -9.32
C VAL A 540 18.79 16.18 -8.24
N LYS A 541 19.67 15.92 -7.27
CA LYS A 541 19.38 15.06 -6.13
C LYS A 541 18.24 15.59 -5.26
N ARG A 542 18.25 16.90 -4.95
CA ARG A 542 17.15 17.56 -4.22
C ARG A 542 15.84 17.48 -5.00
N PHE A 543 15.87 17.70 -6.31
CA PHE A 543 14.70 17.56 -7.17
C PHE A 543 14.10 16.15 -7.09
N LYS A 544 14.91 15.11 -7.32
CA LYS A 544 14.44 13.73 -7.28
C LYS A 544 13.80 13.37 -5.94
N LYS A 545 14.52 13.65 -4.85
CA LYS A 545 14.08 13.32 -3.49
C LYS A 545 12.82 14.08 -3.07
N ASN A 546 12.76 15.38 -3.36
CA ASN A 546 11.72 16.25 -2.83
C ASN A 546 10.53 16.43 -3.79
N ILE A 547 10.70 16.12 -5.08
CA ILE A 547 9.67 16.32 -6.11
C ILE A 547 9.32 14.98 -6.77
N SER A 548 10.26 14.34 -7.47
CA SER A 548 9.97 13.16 -8.31
C SER A 548 9.40 11.98 -7.52
N GLU A 549 9.96 11.68 -6.34
CA GLU A 549 9.50 10.58 -5.47
C GLU A 549 8.01 10.67 -5.11
N HIS A 550 7.43 11.88 -5.09
CA HIS A 550 6.03 12.10 -4.72
C HIS A 550 5.00 11.70 -5.77
N PHE A 551 5.46 11.39 -6.97
CA PHE A 551 4.65 10.95 -8.09
C PHE A 551 4.75 9.46 -8.36
N TYR A 552 5.39 8.69 -7.46
CA TYR A 552 5.34 7.23 -7.50
C TYR A 552 4.34 6.69 -6.46
N LYS A 553 3.74 5.55 -6.76
CA LYS A 553 2.86 4.79 -5.88
C LYS A 553 3.20 3.30 -5.94
N VAL A 554 2.80 2.56 -4.91
CA VAL A 554 2.93 1.10 -4.87
C VAL A 554 1.61 0.48 -5.33
N LYS A 555 1.65 -0.34 -6.38
CA LYS A 555 0.51 -1.10 -6.88
C LYS A 555 0.95 -2.53 -7.19
N ASN A 556 0.24 -3.53 -6.65
CA ASN A 556 0.59 -4.95 -6.78
C ASN A 556 2.07 -5.21 -6.46
N ASP A 557 2.57 -4.57 -5.41
CA ASP A 557 3.95 -4.71 -4.94
C ASP A 557 5.04 -4.16 -5.87
N GLU A 558 4.65 -3.46 -6.95
CA GLU A 558 5.55 -2.71 -7.82
C GLU A 558 5.44 -1.20 -7.58
N THR A 559 6.58 -0.51 -7.65
CA THR A 559 6.64 0.96 -7.65
C THR A 559 6.42 1.46 -9.06
N ILE A 560 5.33 2.17 -9.30
CA ILE A 560 4.91 2.71 -10.60
C ILE A 560 4.58 4.20 -10.48
N GLU A 561 4.55 4.94 -11.60
CA GLU A 561 4.12 6.34 -11.58
C GLU A 561 2.62 6.48 -11.27
N ASP A 562 2.25 7.59 -10.65
CA ASP A 562 0.87 7.96 -10.36
C ASP A 562 0.34 8.94 -11.41
N ASP A 563 0.06 8.43 -12.61
CA ASP A 563 -0.38 9.20 -13.78
C ASP A 563 -1.45 10.24 -13.46
N LYS A 564 -2.48 9.84 -12.70
CA LYS A 564 -3.58 10.72 -12.33
C LYS A 564 -3.08 11.92 -11.51
N LYS A 565 -2.19 11.68 -10.55
CA LYS A 565 -1.63 12.73 -9.70
C LYS A 565 -0.69 13.65 -10.48
N ILE A 566 0.11 13.08 -11.39
CA ILE A 566 0.98 13.84 -12.31
C ILE A 566 0.13 14.74 -13.21
N GLU A 567 -0.96 14.23 -13.77
CA GLU A 567 -1.86 14.99 -14.63
C GLU A 567 -2.52 16.16 -13.89
N ILE A 568 -3.02 15.94 -12.66
CA ILE A 568 -3.63 17.01 -11.86
C ILE A 568 -2.56 18.06 -11.50
N PHE A 569 -1.36 17.64 -11.11
CA PHE A 569 -0.27 18.56 -10.80
C PHE A 569 0.17 19.37 -12.01
N ALA A 570 0.32 18.75 -13.19
CA ALA A 570 0.63 19.44 -14.43
C ALA A 570 -0.45 20.47 -14.78
N ASN A 571 -1.73 20.11 -14.70
CA ASN A 571 -2.84 21.04 -14.93
C ASN A 571 -2.81 22.22 -13.94
N PHE A 572 -2.47 21.96 -12.67
CA PHE A 572 -2.26 23.00 -11.67
C PHE A 572 -1.11 23.94 -12.05
N ILE A 573 0.04 23.41 -12.48
CA ILE A 573 1.18 24.20 -12.92
C ILE A 573 0.84 25.04 -14.16
N ASN A 574 0.16 24.44 -15.16
CA ASN A 574 -0.32 25.16 -16.35
C ASN A 574 -1.20 26.35 -15.97
N TYR A 575 -2.13 26.11 -15.03
CA TYR A 575 -3.02 27.15 -14.51
C TYR A 575 -2.23 28.21 -13.74
N LYS A 576 -1.52 27.84 -12.67
CA LYS A 576 -0.84 28.79 -11.77
C LYS A 576 0.12 29.72 -12.52
N HIS A 577 0.91 29.18 -13.45
CA HIS A 577 1.95 29.92 -14.18
C HIS A 577 1.50 30.41 -15.57
N ASN A 578 0.21 30.36 -15.91
CA ASN A 578 -0.35 30.87 -17.17
C ASN A 578 0.39 30.37 -18.43
N LEU A 579 0.68 29.07 -18.48
CA LEU A 579 1.49 28.51 -19.56
C LEU A 579 0.70 28.30 -20.86
N ASN A 580 -0.64 28.40 -20.85
CA ASN A 580 -1.54 28.30 -22.00
C ASN A 580 -1.32 27.05 -22.87
N CYS A 581 -1.15 25.88 -22.24
CA CYS A 581 -0.93 24.59 -22.94
C CYS A 581 -2.23 23.80 -23.23
N ASP A 582 -3.39 24.45 -23.19
CA ASP A 582 -4.70 23.75 -23.20
C ASP A 582 -5.11 23.20 -24.59
N SER A 583 -4.48 23.66 -25.67
CA SER A 583 -4.81 23.28 -27.05
C SER A 583 -4.32 21.89 -27.47
N GLU A 584 -3.40 21.27 -26.72
CA GLU A 584 -2.92 19.91 -27.00
C GLU A 584 -3.86 18.89 -26.34
N ARG A 585 -4.94 18.53 -27.04
CA ARG A 585 -6.00 17.67 -26.49
C ARG A 585 -5.73 16.16 -26.57
N ASN A 586 -4.72 15.69 -27.30
CA ASN A 586 -4.48 14.25 -27.49
C ASN A 586 -2.98 13.92 -27.60
N ASN A 587 -2.25 13.93 -26.48
CA ASN A 587 -0.93 13.31 -26.48
C ASN A 587 -0.69 12.57 -25.16
N GLU A 588 -0.14 11.35 -25.25
CA GLU A 588 0.11 10.43 -24.12
C GLU A 588 1.05 11.05 -23.05
N TYR A 589 1.78 12.12 -23.42
CA TYR A 589 2.72 12.87 -22.58
C TYR A 589 2.29 14.32 -22.29
N LYS A 590 1.00 14.63 -22.33
CA LYS A 590 0.49 15.99 -22.09
C LYS A 590 1.04 16.59 -20.78
N ALA A 591 1.08 15.80 -19.71
CA ALA A 591 1.59 16.25 -18.42
C ALA A 591 3.09 16.60 -18.48
N TYR A 592 3.91 15.77 -19.13
CA TYR A 592 5.31 16.08 -19.39
C TYR A 592 5.48 17.38 -20.19
N TYR A 593 4.75 17.60 -21.28
CA TYR A 593 4.91 18.81 -22.09
C TYR A 593 4.60 20.09 -21.32
N ILE A 594 3.54 20.07 -20.50
CA ILE A 594 3.20 21.18 -19.60
C ILE A 594 4.34 21.45 -18.63
N LEU A 595 4.82 20.41 -17.94
CA LEU A 595 5.89 20.54 -16.94
C LEU A 595 7.22 20.92 -17.59
N LYS A 596 7.50 20.45 -18.81
CA LYS A 596 8.66 20.86 -19.61
C LYS A 596 8.63 22.34 -19.91
N LYS A 597 7.50 22.85 -20.43
CA LYS A 597 7.35 24.29 -20.72
C LYS A 597 7.52 25.12 -19.44
N PHE A 598 6.96 24.67 -18.32
CA PHE A 598 7.17 25.31 -17.02
C PHE A 598 8.66 25.40 -16.65
N ILE A 599 9.34 24.26 -16.67
CA ILE A 599 10.76 24.14 -16.29
C ILE A 599 11.63 25.02 -17.19
N GLU A 600 11.45 24.95 -18.51
CA GLU A 600 12.23 25.75 -19.46
C GLU A 600 11.98 27.25 -19.30
N THR A 601 10.74 27.67 -19.05
CA THR A 601 10.40 29.07 -18.78
C THR A 601 11.05 29.56 -17.49
N LYS A 602 10.92 28.83 -16.38
CA LYS A 602 11.51 29.22 -15.09
C LYS A 602 13.02 29.19 -15.09
N HIS A 603 13.64 28.22 -15.77
CA HIS A 603 15.08 28.19 -15.93
C HIS A 603 15.60 29.43 -16.66
N LYS A 604 14.91 29.89 -17.72
CA LYS A 604 15.24 31.15 -18.41
C LYS A 604 15.00 32.37 -17.54
N GLU A 605 13.85 32.45 -16.85
CA GLU A 605 13.49 33.56 -15.96
C GLU A 605 14.51 33.76 -14.84
N PHE A 606 15.09 32.67 -14.33
CA PHE A 606 16.08 32.69 -13.25
C PHE A 606 17.54 32.66 -13.74
N ASN A 607 17.80 32.86 -15.03
CA ASN A 607 19.15 32.82 -15.63
C ASN A 607 19.95 31.55 -15.26
N GLY A 608 19.28 30.41 -15.14
CA GLY A 608 19.90 29.13 -14.77
C GLY A 608 20.08 28.89 -13.26
N ASP A 609 19.56 29.76 -12.38
CA ASP A 609 19.60 29.54 -10.93
C ASP A 609 18.64 28.41 -10.49
N PHE A 610 19.22 27.21 -10.30
CA PHE A 610 18.46 26.03 -9.92
C PHE A 610 17.84 26.11 -8.54
N GLN A 611 18.44 26.86 -7.62
CA GLN A 611 17.91 26.94 -6.26
C GLN A 611 16.58 27.69 -6.28
N LYS A 612 16.50 28.84 -6.97
CA LYS A 612 15.23 29.57 -7.16
C LYS A 612 14.16 28.72 -7.84
N PHE A 613 14.54 27.95 -8.86
CA PHE A 613 13.62 27.02 -9.51
C PHE A 613 13.09 25.96 -8.51
N LEU A 614 13.98 25.35 -7.73
CA LEU A 614 13.62 24.35 -6.73
C LEU A 614 12.68 24.91 -5.67
N ASP A 615 12.90 26.15 -5.23
CA ASP A 615 12.06 26.80 -4.23
C ASP A 615 10.63 27.01 -4.77
N VAL A 616 10.49 27.47 -6.02
CA VAL A 616 9.19 27.65 -6.68
C VAL A 616 8.45 26.33 -6.82
N ILE A 617 9.08 25.29 -7.39
CA ILE A 617 8.38 24.01 -7.61
C ILE A 617 8.11 23.28 -6.29
N SER A 618 8.95 23.44 -5.28
CA SER A 618 8.72 22.89 -3.93
C SER A 618 7.52 23.55 -3.26
N LYS A 619 7.38 24.88 -3.37
CA LYS A 619 6.19 25.62 -2.93
C LYS A 619 4.94 25.13 -3.64
N ASP A 620 4.99 24.98 -4.97
CA ASP A 620 3.87 24.50 -5.77
C ASP A 620 3.45 23.09 -5.38
N LEU A 621 4.41 22.18 -5.19
CA LEU A 621 4.13 20.82 -4.75
C LEU A 621 3.53 20.79 -3.34
N TRP A 622 4.02 21.63 -2.44
CA TRP A 622 3.48 21.74 -1.10
C TRP A 622 2.01 22.20 -1.12
N ILE A 623 1.70 23.28 -1.85
CA ILE A 623 0.32 23.77 -2.02
C ILE A 623 -0.58 22.69 -2.62
N PHE A 624 -0.11 22.02 -3.68
CA PHE A 624 -0.85 20.93 -4.31
C PHE A 624 -1.20 19.82 -3.31
N LYS A 625 -0.25 19.42 -2.47
CA LYS A 625 -0.49 18.41 -1.44
C LYS A 625 -1.39 18.89 -0.31
N PHE A 626 -1.22 20.13 0.14
CA PHE A 626 -2.08 20.71 1.16
C PHE A 626 -3.54 20.68 0.73
N ILE A 627 -3.85 21.12 -0.49
CA ILE A 627 -5.22 21.13 -1.01
C ILE A 627 -5.80 19.71 -1.11
N LEU A 628 -4.97 18.71 -1.44
CA LEU A 628 -5.39 17.31 -1.54
C LEU A 628 -5.29 16.53 -0.22
N THR A 629 -4.99 17.18 0.90
CA THR A 629 -4.86 16.52 2.20
C THR A 629 -6.23 16.06 2.70
N GLU A 630 -6.34 14.79 3.10
CA GLU A 630 -7.62 14.19 3.51
C GLU A 630 -7.81 14.09 5.03
N ASN A 631 -6.71 14.12 5.79
CA ASN A 631 -6.72 13.90 7.22
C ASN A 631 -5.58 14.63 7.97
N THR A 632 -5.71 14.71 9.29
CA THR A 632 -4.76 15.42 10.16
C THR A 632 -3.35 14.82 10.14
N ASN A 633 -3.20 13.50 9.98
CA ASN A 633 -1.87 12.87 9.91
C ASN A 633 -1.11 13.27 8.64
N GLU A 634 -1.81 13.39 7.51
CA GLU A 634 -1.23 13.91 6.27
C GLU A 634 -0.86 15.39 6.41
N LEU A 635 -1.70 16.19 7.07
CA LEU A 635 -1.41 17.59 7.37
C LEU A 635 -0.14 17.74 8.22
N GLU A 636 0.01 16.94 9.28
CA GLU A 636 1.21 16.94 10.13
C GLU A 636 2.48 16.60 9.33
N LYS A 637 2.39 15.61 8.41
CA LYS A 637 3.51 15.27 7.52
C LYS A 637 3.90 16.43 6.59
N LEU A 638 2.98 17.34 6.26
CA LEU A 638 3.28 18.51 5.44
C LEU A 638 4.05 19.60 6.20
N PHE A 639 3.91 19.66 7.53
CA PHE A 639 4.68 20.58 8.37
C PHE A 639 6.00 19.99 8.86
N ASP A 640 6.22 18.69 8.65
CA ASP A 640 7.48 18.01 8.93
C ASP A 640 8.56 18.42 7.90
N SER A 641 9.49 19.25 8.35
CA SER A 641 10.60 19.77 7.53
C SER A 641 11.59 18.71 7.02
N GLN A 642 11.56 17.49 7.56
CA GLN A 642 12.34 16.36 7.04
C GLN A 642 11.68 15.72 5.82
N LYS A 643 10.35 15.83 5.72
CA LYS A 643 9.54 15.28 4.62
C LYS A 643 9.25 16.32 3.54
N MET A 644 9.05 17.57 3.93
CA MET A 644 8.75 18.70 3.05
C MET A 644 9.73 19.83 3.29
N VAL A 645 10.68 20.06 2.37
CA VAL A 645 11.69 21.13 2.55
C VAL A 645 11.04 22.51 2.67
N PHE A 646 10.02 22.78 1.86
CA PHE A 646 9.29 24.05 1.88
C PHE A 646 8.59 24.35 3.23
N ALA A 647 8.33 23.32 4.06
CA ALA A 647 7.70 23.53 5.37
C ALA A 647 8.50 24.44 6.31
N LYS A 648 9.82 24.58 6.08
CA LYS A 648 10.70 25.50 6.84
C LYS A 648 10.42 26.97 6.57
N GLU A 649 9.85 27.29 5.41
CA GLU A 649 9.56 28.67 4.99
C GLU A 649 8.19 29.16 5.47
N ILE A 650 7.39 28.27 6.05
CA ILE A 650 6.05 28.60 6.55
C ILE A 650 6.18 29.14 7.98
N SER A 651 5.83 30.42 8.17
CA SER A 651 5.78 31.04 9.49
C SER A 651 4.72 30.38 10.40
N GLU A 652 4.89 30.46 11.72
CA GLU A 652 3.93 29.89 12.67
C GLU A 652 2.51 30.48 12.52
N ALA A 653 2.40 31.77 12.20
CA ALA A 653 1.11 32.40 11.92
C ALA A 653 0.41 31.78 10.70
N ASN A 654 1.16 31.49 9.63
CA ASN A 654 0.63 30.82 8.44
C ASN A 654 0.28 29.36 8.74
N LYS A 655 1.10 28.63 9.51
CA LYS A 655 0.78 27.26 9.94
C LYS A 655 -0.54 27.21 10.70
N HIS A 656 -0.73 28.12 11.66
CA HIS A 656 -1.98 28.22 12.42
C HIS A 656 -3.16 28.43 11.46
N MET A 657 -3.07 29.40 10.55
CA MET A 657 -4.13 29.66 9.57
C MET A 657 -4.47 28.45 8.70
N LEU A 658 -3.46 27.73 8.22
CA LEU A 658 -3.65 26.52 7.41
C LEU A 658 -4.34 25.40 8.20
N ILE A 659 -3.96 25.21 9.47
CA ILE A 659 -4.60 24.25 10.38
C ILE A 659 -6.09 24.59 10.58
N PHE A 660 -6.44 25.88 10.72
CA PHE A 660 -7.83 26.30 10.90
C PHE A 660 -8.67 26.18 9.61
N VAL A 661 -8.07 26.44 8.44
CA VAL A 661 -8.79 26.33 7.16
C VAL A 661 -8.97 24.87 6.72
N PHE A 662 -8.04 24.00 7.11
CA PHE A 662 -8.00 22.59 6.70
C PHE A 662 -9.35 21.84 6.82
N PRO A 663 -10.10 21.90 7.94
CA PRO A 663 -11.40 21.24 8.07
C PRO A 663 -12.42 21.69 7.01
N PHE A 664 -12.51 22.99 6.74
CA PHE A 664 -13.45 23.56 5.76
C PHE A 664 -13.05 23.21 4.33
N MET A 665 -11.75 23.14 4.06
CA MET A 665 -11.22 22.64 2.81
C MET A 665 -11.55 21.15 2.61
N CYS A 666 -11.38 20.30 3.63
CA CYS A 666 -11.74 18.88 3.56
C CYS A 666 -13.24 18.67 3.31
N LEU A 667 -14.12 19.49 3.89
CA LEU A 667 -15.56 19.41 3.69
C LEU A 667 -15.98 19.65 2.23
N THR A 668 -15.19 20.40 1.44
CA THR A 668 -15.39 20.50 -0.02
C THR A 668 -15.17 19.18 -0.76
N LYS A 669 -14.50 18.21 -0.13
CA LYS A 669 -14.14 16.89 -0.69
C LYS A 669 -13.33 16.99 -1.98
N VAL A 670 -12.48 18.01 -2.06
CA VAL A 670 -11.60 18.30 -3.21
C VAL A 670 -10.63 17.15 -3.49
N ALA A 671 -10.13 16.44 -2.47
CA ALA A 671 -9.22 15.32 -2.63
C ALA A 671 -9.85 14.13 -3.39
N ASP A 672 -11.10 13.77 -3.09
CA ASP A 672 -11.79 12.67 -3.80
C ASP A 672 -12.22 13.07 -5.22
N THR A 673 -12.76 14.29 -5.37
CA THR A 673 -13.33 14.73 -6.66
C THR A 673 -12.25 15.18 -7.62
N THR A 674 -11.17 15.81 -7.13
CA THR A 674 -10.04 16.42 -7.86
C THR A 674 -10.40 17.50 -8.88
N VAL A 675 -11.60 17.47 -9.45
CA VAL A 675 -12.10 18.46 -10.42
C VAL A 675 -12.27 19.83 -9.77
N LEU A 676 -12.62 19.88 -8.47
CA LEU A 676 -12.75 21.12 -7.69
C LEU A 676 -11.41 21.73 -7.25
N PHE A 677 -10.27 21.11 -7.61
CA PHE A 677 -8.95 21.54 -7.15
C PHE A 677 -8.65 23.01 -7.52
N LEU A 678 -8.89 23.39 -8.78
CA LEU A 678 -8.53 24.75 -9.25
C LEU A 678 -9.35 25.85 -8.57
N ILE A 679 -10.65 25.62 -8.35
CA ILE A 679 -11.50 26.61 -7.68
C ILE A 679 -11.12 26.74 -6.20
N VAL A 680 -10.84 25.63 -5.50
CA VAL A 680 -10.34 25.68 -4.12
C VAL A 680 -9.00 26.40 -4.03
N TYR A 681 -8.06 26.09 -4.93
CA TYR A 681 -6.79 26.82 -5.04
C TYR A 681 -7.01 28.33 -5.23
N SER A 682 -7.87 28.72 -6.18
CA SER A 682 -8.15 30.13 -6.47
C SER A 682 -8.82 30.86 -5.31
N ILE A 683 -9.67 30.19 -4.52
CA ILE A 683 -10.25 30.76 -3.30
C ILE A 683 -9.17 31.03 -2.25
N LEU A 684 -8.34 30.02 -1.95
CA LEU A 684 -7.27 30.14 -0.97
C LEU A 684 -6.24 31.19 -1.39
N GLN A 685 -5.96 31.31 -2.69
CA GLN A 685 -5.07 32.32 -3.24
C GLN A 685 -5.68 33.73 -3.17
N LYS A 686 -6.97 33.90 -3.54
CA LYS A 686 -7.67 35.21 -3.50
C LYS A 686 -7.65 35.83 -2.10
N PHE A 687 -7.79 35.00 -1.06
CA PHE A 687 -7.76 35.43 0.34
C PHE A 687 -6.40 35.25 1.03
N ASN A 688 -5.31 35.16 0.27
CA ASN A 688 -3.94 35.17 0.82
C ASN A 688 -3.65 34.04 1.84
N ILE A 689 -4.37 32.91 1.79
CA ILE A 689 -4.19 31.77 2.72
C ILE A 689 -2.91 30.99 2.41
N ILE A 690 -2.59 30.84 1.12
CA ILE A 690 -1.49 30.01 0.60
C ILE A 690 -0.41 30.84 -0.13
N SER A 691 -0.46 32.17 0.00
CA SER A 691 0.59 33.04 -0.54
C SER A 691 1.88 32.98 0.27
N PHE A 692 1.73 32.73 1.58
CA PHE A 692 2.76 32.75 2.63
C PHE A 692 3.43 34.11 2.86
N ASN A 693 2.81 35.20 2.41
CA ASN A 693 3.25 36.55 2.75
C ASN A 693 2.93 36.85 4.22
N GLU A 694 3.75 37.67 4.89
CA GLU A 694 3.37 38.21 6.20
C GLU A 694 2.11 39.06 6.04
N PHE A 695 1.10 38.78 6.85
CA PHE A 695 -0.10 39.59 6.89
C PHE A 695 0.19 40.92 7.59
N ALA A 696 -0.45 41.99 7.11
CA ALA A 696 -0.24 43.33 7.64
C ALA A 696 -0.69 43.48 9.12
N SER A 697 -1.71 42.73 9.55
CA SER A 697 -2.18 42.70 10.94
C SER A 697 -2.89 41.38 11.30
N LYS A 698 -3.10 41.12 12.60
CA LYS A 698 -3.92 39.98 13.07
C LYS A 698 -5.38 40.06 12.60
N ASP A 699 -5.90 41.26 12.42
CA ASP A 699 -7.27 41.49 11.96
C ASP A 699 -7.42 41.14 10.47
N ASP A 700 -6.38 41.39 9.67
CA ASP A 700 -6.35 40.97 8.27
C ASP A 700 -6.37 39.44 8.11
N ASN A 701 -5.66 38.70 8.98
CA ASN A 701 -5.72 37.23 9.00
C ASN A 701 -7.15 36.76 9.24
N LEU A 702 -7.83 37.38 10.20
CA LEU A 702 -9.18 37.04 10.58
C LEU A 702 -10.18 37.31 9.43
N ILE A 703 -10.09 38.48 8.81
CA ILE A 703 -10.95 38.86 7.69
C ILE A 703 -10.78 37.88 6.52
N ASN A 704 -9.53 37.59 6.16
CA ASN A 704 -9.21 36.68 5.06
C ASN A 704 -9.63 35.25 5.35
N PHE A 705 -9.39 34.77 6.57
CA PHE A 705 -9.86 33.46 7.04
C PHE A 705 -11.38 33.35 6.92
N ASN A 706 -12.12 34.31 7.47
CA ASN A 706 -13.59 34.32 7.45
C ASN A 706 -14.15 34.35 6.02
N LYS A 707 -13.54 35.14 5.12
CA LYS A 707 -13.93 35.16 3.71
C LYS A 707 -13.65 33.82 3.02
N ALA A 708 -12.48 33.23 3.26
CA ALA A 708 -12.09 31.95 2.67
C ALA A 708 -13.03 30.81 3.07
N ILE A 709 -13.34 30.64 4.37
CA ILE A 709 -14.23 29.57 4.83
C ILE A 709 -15.66 29.73 4.32
N ARG A 710 -16.13 30.98 4.15
CA ARG A 710 -17.45 31.28 3.56
C ARG A 710 -17.52 30.86 2.10
N TRP A 711 -16.48 31.14 1.31
CA TRP A 711 -16.41 30.72 -0.09
C TRP A 711 -16.22 29.20 -0.22
N LEU A 712 -15.40 28.57 0.61
CA LEU A 712 -15.26 27.11 0.64
C LEU A 712 -16.59 26.42 0.99
N PHE A 713 -17.40 27.01 1.87
CA PHE A 713 -18.73 26.51 2.17
C PHE A 713 -19.68 26.56 0.96
N GLU A 714 -19.57 27.58 0.10
CA GLU A 714 -20.33 27.59 -1.16
C GLU A 714 -19.91 26.46 -2.11
N ILE A 715 -18.61 26.12 -2.14
CA ILE A 715 -18.13 24.98 -2.92
C ILE A 715 -18.65 23.66 -2.33
N GLU A 716 -18.63 23.52 -1.01
CA GLU A 716 -19.25 22.40 -0.29
C GLU A 716 -20.73 22.25 -0.64
N ARG A 717 -21.51 23.34 -0.54
CA ARG A 717 -22.94 23.38 -0.84
C ARG A 717 -23.23 23.06 -2.30
N PHE A 718 -22.51 23.68 -3.23
CA PHE A 718 -22.59 23.42 -4.67
C PHE A 718 -22.35 21.94 -4.96
N ARG A 719 -21.30 21.34 -4.38
CA ARG A 719 -21.00 19.92 -4.57
C ARG A 719 -22.17 19.04 -4.15
N TRP A 720 -22.80 19.34 -3.01
CA TRP A 720 -23.96 18.58 -2.55
C TRP A 720 -25.12 18.69 -3.51
N ILE A 721 -25.50 19.91 -3.90
CA ILE A 721 -26.59 20.16 -4.87
C ILE A 721 -26.33 19.45 -6.19
N TRP A 722 -25.11 19.58 -6.71
CA TRP A 722 -24.69 18.91 -7.94
C TRP A 722 -24.81 17.39 -7.82
N LYS A 723 -24.35 16.80 -6.72
CA LYS A 723 -24.37 15.34 -6.51
C LYS A 723 -25.77 14.78 -6.21
N THR A 724 -26.67 15.56 -5.63
CA THR A 724 -28.01 15.09 -5.23
C THR A 724 -29.08 15.31 -6.26
N SER A 725 -29.06 16.45 -6.94
CA SER A 725 -30.21 16.95 -7.67
C SER A 725 -29.97 17.05 -9.18
N TYR A 726 -28.72 17.15 -9.63
CA TYR A 726 -28.38 17.51 -11.02
C TYR A 726 -27.20 16.73 -11.61
N PHE A 727 -26.86 15.56 -11.07
CA PHE A 727 -25.73 14.78 -11.56
C PHE A 727 -26.09 14.01 -12.84
N GLU A 728 -25.65 14.50 -14.00
CA GLU A 728 -25.89 13.89 -15.31
C GLU A 728 -24.66 13.17 -15.90
N GLY A 729 -23.61 12.93 -15.11
CA GLY A 729 -22.38 12.26 -15.58
C GLY A 729 -21.44 13.11 -16.47
N GLN A 730 -21.75 14.39 -16.67
CA GLN A 730 -20.93 15.33 -17.44
C GLN A 730 -19.67 15.79 -16.66
N SER A 731 -18.56 16.01 -17.36
CA SER A 731 -17.32 16.55 -16.77
C SER A 731 -17.39 18.07 -16.63
N ILE A 732 -17.25 18.58 -15.41
CA ILE A 732 -17.29 20.02 -15.11
C ILE A 732 -15.91 20.70 -15.16
N ARG A 733 -14.86 20.00 -15.61
CA ARG A 733 -13.46 20.45 -15.50
C ARG A 733 -13.20 21.81 -16.17
N ASP A 734 -13.68 21.99 -17.39
CA ASP A 734 -13.52 23.24 -18.16
C ASP A 734 -14.34 24.40 -17.58
N ILE A 735 -15.45 24.10 -16.91
CA ILE A 735 -16.30 25.09 -16.22
C ILE A 735 -15.63 25.53 -14.92
N VAL A 736 -15.14 24.57 -14.13
CA VAL A 736 -14.42 24.86 -12.89
C VAL A 736 -13.16 25.69 -13.15
N LYS A 737 -12.45 25.44 -14.26
CA LYS A 737 -11.33 26.27 -14.69
C LYS A 737 -11.78 27.72 -14.97
N ARG A 738 -12.88 27.91 -15.70
CA ARG A 738 -13.45 29.26 -15.95
C ARG A 738 -13.83 29.99 -14.67
N TRP A 739 -14.46 29.31 -13.71
CA TRP A 739 -14.71 29.91 -12.40
C TRP A 739 -13.43 30.31 -11.69
N ALA A 740 -12.42 29.44 -11.71
CA ALA A 740 -11.12 29.75 -11.14
C ALA A 740 -10.49 31.00 -11.81
N ASP A 741 -10.55 31.12 -13.14
CA ASP A 741 -10.07 32.29 -13.89
C ASP A 741 -10.82 33.58 -13.52
N LYS A 742 -12.16 33.53 -13.40
CA LYS A 742 -12.98 34.65 -12.92
C LYS A 742 -12.68 35.07 -11.48
N ILE A 743 -12.36 34.13 -10.58
CA ILE A 743 -11.97 34.43 -9.19
C ILE A 743 -10.61 35.14 -9.13
N GLN A 744 -9.69 34.77 -10.02
CA GLN A 744 -8.32 35.31 -10.08
C GLN A 744 -8.18 36.52 -11.03
N HIS A 745 -9.29 37.01 -11.57
CA HIS A 745 -9.35 38.15 -12.50
C HIS A 745 -8.48 37.96 -13.76
N ARG A 746 -8.49 36.75 -14.31
CA ARG A 746 -7.68 36.37 -15.49
C ARG A 746 -8.44 36.52 -16.80
N ASP A 747 -9.76 36.42 -16.77
CA ASP A 747 -10.63 36.75 -17.89
C ASP A 747 -11.01 38.23 -17.78
N GLY A 748 -10.72 39.04 -18.81
CA GLY A 748 -10.94 40.49 -18.83
C GLY A 748 -12.42 40.94 -18.82
N SER A 749 -13.35 40.06 -18.45
CA SER A 749 -14.81 40.29 -18.43
C SER A 749 -15.48 39.40 -17.37
N ASP A 750 -16.40 39.98 -16.59
CA ASP A 750 -17.23 39.34 -15.55
C ASP A 750 -16.45 38.55 -14.47
N ASN A 751 -15.75 39.29 -13.59
CA ASN A 751 -15.02 38.76 -12.43
C ASN A 751 -15.95 38.36 -11.28
N ILE A 752 -15.51 37.37 -10.48
CA ILE A 752 -16.18 37.00 -9.23
C ILE A 752 -15.50 37.77 -8.09
N GLU A 753 -16.12 38.86 -7.62
CA GLU A 753 -15.57 39.74 -6.60
C GLU A 753 -16.07 39.39 -5.19
N ASN A 754 -17.36 39.09 -5.09
CA ASN A 754 -18.03 38.79 -3.82
C ASN A 754 -18.67 37.38 -3.85
N ILE A 755 -19.33 37.02 -2.74
CA ILE A 755 -19.93 35.69 -2.59
C ILE A 755 -21.21 35.54 -3.42
N GLU A 756 -21.93 36.64 -3.66
CA GLU A 756 -23.12 36.70 -4.50
C GLU A 756 -22.78 36.40 -5.96
N ASP A 757 -21.70 36.98 -6.49
CA ASP A 757 -21.18 36.70 -7.83
C ASP A 757 -20.80 35.22 -7.98
N LEU A 758 -20.15 34.65 -6.94
CA LEU A 758 -19.79 33.23 -6.92
C LEU A 758 -21.03 32.35 -6.99
N ARG A 759 -22.05 32.66 -6.19
CA ARG A 759 -23.32 31.95 -6.20
C ARG A 759 -23.97 32.05 -7.57
N GLU A 760 -24.06 33.24 -8.15
CA GLU A 760 -24.64 33.43 -9.48
C GLU A 760 -23.97 32.52 -10.51
N GLU A 761 -22.65 32.50 -10.57
CA GLU A 761 -21.89 31.67 -11.52
C GLU A 761 -22.06 30.16 -11.29
N LEU A 762 -22.02 29.71 -10.03
CA LEU A 762 -22.17 28.29 -9.69
C LEU A 762 -23.58 27.77 -10.02
N TYR A 763 -24.61 28.54 -9.69
CA TYR A 763 -26.01 28.09 -9.79
C TYR A 763 -26.63 28.36 -11.16
N LYS A 764 -26.19 29.39 -11.88
CA LYS A 764 -26.51 29.59 -13.31
C LYS A 764 -26.07 28.41 -14.15
N TRP A 765 -24.95 27.76 -13.78
CA TRP A 765 -24.51 26.54 -14.44
C TRP A 765 -25.40 25.32 -14.13
N ILE A 766 -25.88 25.19 -12.88
CA ILE A 766 -26.77 24.09 -12.48
C ILE A 766 -28.11 24.17 -13.22
N ASN A 767 -28.75 25.33 -13.18
CA ASN A 767 -29.99 25.56 -13.92
C ASN A 767 -30.12 27.04 -14.30
N PRO A 768 -29.86 27.39 -15.57
CA PRO A 768 -29.93 28.78 -16.04
C PRO A 768 -31.31 29.43 -15.91
N GLN A 769 -32.38 28.63 -15.84
CA GLN A 769 -33.77 29.10 -15.84
C GLN A 769 -34.33 29.33 -14.44
N SER A 770 -33.71 28.77 -13.40
CA SER A 770 -34.18 28.87 -12.02
C SER A 770 -33.40 29.88 -11.23
N LYS A 771 -34.09 30.62 -10.36
CA LYS A 771 -33.41 31.51 -9.41
C LYS A 771 -32.69 30.69 -8.35
N PHE A 772 -31.60 31.22 -7.84
CA PHE A 772 -30.81 30.55 -6.79
C PHE A 772 -31.65 30.10 -5.58
N LYS A 773 -32.59 30.93 -5.11
CA LYS A 773 -33.51 30.59 -4.01
C LYS A 773 -34.39 29.37 -4.32
N GLU A 774 -34.80 29.19 -5.57
CA GLU A 774 -35.61 28.06 -6.01
C GLU A 774 -34.78 26.76 -6.03
N ILE A 775 -33.54 26.84 -6.47
CA ILE A 775 -32.59 25.71 -6.47
C ILE A 775 -32.34 25.23 -5.03
N ILE A 776 -32.10 26.16 -4.09
CA ILE A 776 -31.88 25.82 -2.68
C ILE A 776 -33.13 25.19 -2.05
N SER A 777 -34.31 25.74 -2.33
CA SER A 777 -35.57 25.17 -1.84
C SER A 777 -35.78 23.74 -2.33
N THR A 778 -35.51 23.50 -3.62
CA THR A 778 -35.60 22.16 -4.24
C THR A 778 -34.57 21.21 -3.62
N PHE A 779 -33.33 21.67 -3.42
CA PHE A 779 -32.27 20.89 -2.79
C PHE A 779 -32.63 20.43 -1.38
N ALA A 780 -33.24 21.29 -0.56
CA ALA A 780 -33.65 20.91 0.81
C ALA A 780 -34.61 19.72 0.81
N LYS A 781 -35.51 19.66 -0.18
CA LYS A 781 -36.42 18.53 -0.39
C LYS A 781 -35.71 17.31 -0.98
N ASP A 782 -34.80 17.51 -1.92
CA ASP A 782 -34.05 16.42 -2.55
C ASP A 782 -33.09 15.71 -1.59
N ILE A 783 -32.41 16.47 -0.74
CA ILE A 783 -31.52 15.90 0.28
C ILE A 783 -32.32 15.16 1.34
N GLU A 784 -33.48 15.67 1.74
CA GLU A 784 -34.41 14.96 2.63
C GLU A 784 -34.90 13.65 1.99
N ASN A 785 -35.34 13.67 0.74
CA ASN A 785 -35.75 12.47 0.01
C ASN A 785 -34.61 11.46 -0.08
N ARG A 786 -33.38 11.91 -0.42
CA ARG A 786 -32.21 11.03 -0.52
C ARG A 786 -31.80 10.44 0.83
N LEU A 787 -31.87 11.22 1.90
CA LEU A 787 -31.52 10.78 3.24
C LEU A 787 -32.63 9.95 3.89
N SER A 788 -33.87 10.06 3.43
CA SER A 788 -35.04 9.32 3.96
C SER A 788 -35.36 8.05 3.18
N GLU A 789 -35.12 8.02 1.86
CA GLU A 789 -35.40 6.86 1.01
C GLU A 789 -34.22 5.87 0.94
N PRO A 790 -34.41 4.61 1.35
CA PRO A 790 -33.35 3.60 1.40
C PRO A 790 -32.93 3.07 0.03
N SER A 791 -33.85 2.98 -0.94
CA SER A 791 -33.57 2.54 -2.31
C SER A 791 -32.57 3.45 -3.04
N LYS A 792 -32.44 4.71 -2.60
CA LYS A 792 -31.50 5.71 -3.12
C LYS A 792 -30.14 5.70 -2.38
N ARG A 793 -29.97 4.86 -1.34
CA ARG A 793 -28.73 4.72 -0.56
C ARG A 793 -27.90 3.56 -1.11
N THR A 794 -26.80 3.86 -1.79
CA THR A 794 -25.88 2.82 -2.30
C THR A 794 -24.81 2.45 -1.25
N THR A 795 -24.11 1.33 -1.42
CA THR A 795 -22.95 0.91 -0.59
C THR A 795 -21.82 1.95 -0.47
N SER A 796 -21.84 3.00 -1.30
CA SER A 796 -20.93 4.15 -1.27
C SER A 796 -21.35 5.30 -0.33
N SER A 797 -22.50 5.20 0.35
CA SER A 797 -23.11 6.27 1.15
C SER A 797 -22.35 6.63 2.44
N ASN A 798 -21.59 5.69 3.03
CA ASN A 798 -20.91 5.93 4.31
C ASN A 798 -19.90 7.08 4.24
N LYS A 799 -19.15 7.23 3.13
CA LYS A 799 -18.21 8.36 2.97
C LYS A 799 -18.93 9.71 2.96
N ASP A 800 -20.09 9.77 2.32
CA ASP A 800 -20.93 10.95 2.27
C ASP A 800 -21.55 11.26 3.64
N TYR A 801 -21.99 10.23 4.38
CA TYR A 801 -22.50 10.39 5.76
C TYR A 801 -21.43 10.87 6.73
N ILE A 802 -20.19 10.39 6.62
CA ILE A 802 -19.07 10.92 7.41
C ILE A 802 -18.89 12.42 7.13
N MET A 803 -18.94 12.86 5.87
CA MET A 803 -18.80 14.29 5.55
C MET A 803 -19.96 15.13 6.12
N LEU A 804 -21.21 14.68 5.95
CA LEU A 804 -22.38 15.38 6.51
C LEU A 804 -22.31 15.43 8.03
N MET A 805 -21.97 14.32 8.68
CA MET A 805 -21.86 14.31 10.14
C MET A 805 -20.69 15.13 10.65
N ARG A 806 -19.54 15.16 9.96
CA ARG A 806 -18.47 16.12 10.28
C ARG A 806 -18.97 17.55 10.20
N ARG A 807 -19.75 17.91 9.17
CA ARG A 807 -20.35 19.24 9.05
C ARG A 807 -21.31 19.55 10.20
N VAL A 808 -22.20 18.61 10.54
CA VAL A 808 -23.14 18.75 11.66
C VAL A 808 -22.39 18.91 12.98
N GLU A 809 -21.35 18.10 13.24
CA GLU A 809 -20.50 18.23 14.42
C GLU A 809 -19.82 19.59 14.49
N CYS A 810 -19.22 20.06 13.38
CA CYS A 810 -18.62 21.39 13.30
C CYS A 810 -19.65 22.49 13.63
N PHE A 811 -20.86 22.37 13.11
CA PHE A 811 -21.94 23.34 13.35
C PHE A 811 -22.35 23.38 14.82
N LEU A 812 -22.48 22.21 15.46
CA LEU A 812 -22.83 22.10 16.88
C LEU A 812 -21.71 22.58 17.80
N MET A 813 -20.45 22.27 17.48
CA MET A 813 -19.28 22.77 18.22
C MET A 813 -19.17 24.30 18.15
N ASN A 814 -19.71 24.93 17.11
CA ASN A 814 -19.70 26.38 16.90
C ASN A 814 -20.99 27.07 17.35
N ASP A 815 -21.68 26.49 18.33
CA ASP A 815 -22.92 27.03 18.89
C ASP A 815 -24.00 27.30 17.82
N PHE A 816 -24.20 26.32 16.92
CA PHE A 816 -25.11 26.41 15.77
C PHE A 816 -24.73 27.51 14.77
N ASN A 817 -23.44 27.79 14.60
CA ASN A 817 -22.93 28.65 13.54
C ASN A 817 -22.18 27.84 12.49
N ASN A 818 -22.39 28.19 11.23
CA ASN A 818 -21.69 27.58 10.10
C ASN A 818 -20.18 27.83 10.12
N PHE A 819 -19.77 28.89 10.80
CA PHE A 819 -18.41 29.38 10.83
C PHE A 819 -18.02 29.72 12.27
N PRO A 820 -16.86 29.26 12.76
CA PRO A 820 -16.36 29.62 14.07
C PRO A 820 -15.90 31.07 14.09
N ASN A 821 -15.99 31.73 15.26
CA ASN A 821 -15.22 32.93 15.48
C ASN A 821 -13.76 32.54 15.77
N TRP A 822 -12.81 33.08 15.00
CA TRP A 822 -11.37 32.85 15.19
C TRP A 822 -10.88 33.14 16.61
N SER A 823 -11.49 34.09 17.32
CA SER A 823 -11.15 34.36 18.73
C SER A 823 -11.49 33.17 19.64
N TYR A 824 -12.54 32.44 19.31
CA TYR A 824 -13.06 31.27 20.05
C TYR A 824 -12.17 30.03 19.89
N LEU A 825 -11.42 29.95 18.77
CA LEU A 825 -10.56 28.82 18.44
C LEU A 825 -9.09 29.00 18.85
N LYS A 826 -8.76 30.07 19.60
CA LYS A 826 -7.41 30.26 20.17
C LYS A 826 -7.07 29.26 21.26
N ASP A 827 -8.06 28.68 21.93
CA ASP A 827 -7.84 27.65 22.94
C ASP A 827 -7.50 26.31 22.29
N ASN A 828 -6.24 25.88 22.49
CA ASN A 828 -5.69 24.64 21.93
C ASN A 828 -6.57 23.41 22.20
N SER A 829 -7.35 23.38 23.28
CA SER A 829 -8.24 22.27 23.61
C SER A 829 -9.42 22.13 22.64
N GLU A 830 -10.06 23.23 22.22
CA GLU A 830 -11.21 23.18 21.32
C GLU A 830 -10.77 22.90 19.88
N LEU A 831 -9.64 23.48 19.45
CA LEU A 831 -9.05 23.17 18.15
C LEU A 831 -8.68 21.70 18.03
N THR A 832 -8.12 21.09 19.08
CA THR A 832 -7.77 19.66 19.08
C THR A 832 -9.02 18.79 18.86
N LYS A 833 -10.13 19.11 19.52
CA LYS A 833 -11.40 18.38 19.34
C LYS A 833 -11.93 18.53 17.92
N PHE A 834 -11.85 19.73 17.36
CA PHE A 834 -12.29 20.03 16.01
C PHE A 834 -11.47 19.26 14.96
N LEU A 835 -10.14 19.22 15.11
CA LEU A 835 -9.24 18.49 14.22
C LEU A 835 -9.42 16.97 14.33
N ASN A 836 -9.70 16.44 15.53
CA ASN A 836 -9.91 14.99 15.73
C ASN A 836 -11.05 14.42 14.86
N LEU A 837 -12.06 15.23 14.52
CA LEU A 837 -13.11 14.84 13.57
C LEU A 837 -12.56 14.43 12.20
N PHE A 838 -11.38 14.95 11.81
CA PHE A 838 -10.71 14.73 10.52
C PHE A 838 -9.53 13.75 10.61
N SER A 839 -9.47 12.92 11.66
CA SER A 839 -8.43 11.90 11.79
C SER A 839 -8.54 10.80 10.70
N GLU A 840 -7.39 10.23 10.32
CA GLU A 840 -7.23 9.21 9.25
C GLU A 840 -8.08 7.95 9.52
N ASN A 841 -8.30 7.65 10.80
CA ASN A 841 -9.02 6.48 11.25
C ASN A 841 -10.53 6.70 11.33
N SER A 842 -11.13 7.73 10.74
CA SER A 842 -12.58 7.92 10.84
C SER A 842 -13.36 6.87 10.04
N SER A 843 -14.41 6.31 10.63
CA SER A 843 -15.29 5.30 10.05
C SER A 843 -16.75 5.58 10.41
N TRP A 844 -17.67 5.10 9.57
CA TRP A 844 -19.11 5.19 9.82
C TRP A 844 -19.56 3.96 10.61
N GLU A 845 -19.96 4.15 11.86
CA GLU A 845 -20.46 3.10 12.73
C GLU A 845 -21.98 3.16 12.83
N HIS A 846 -22.63 1.99 12.87
CA HIS A 846 -24.09 1.89 13.02
C HIS A 846 -24.44 1.42 14.43
N PHE A 847 -25.50 1.96 15.05
CA PHE A 847 -26.02 1.45 16.34
C PHE A 847 -26.54 0.03 16.16
N TYR A 848 -27.58 -0.14 15.34
CA TYR A 848 -28.00 -1.46 14.88
C TYR A 848 -27.09 -1.88 13.74
N SER A 849 -26.31 -2.95 13.95
CA SER A 849 -25.45 -3.50 12.92
C SER A 849 -26.28 -4.10 11.78
N ARG A 850 -25.76 -3.99 10.55
CA ARG A 850 -26.29 -4.70 9.37
C ARG A 850 -26.18 -6.23 9.49
N LYS A 851 -25.35 -6.73 10.40
CA LYS A 851 -25.12 -8.16 10.66
C LYS A 851 -25.07 -8.40 12.17
N ILE A 852 -26.22 -8.53 12.83
CA ILE A 852 -26.28 -8.99 14.22
C ILE A 852 -26.43 -10.53 14.19
N GLN A 853 -25.82 -11.22 15.15
CA GLN A 853 -25.91 -12.68 15.30
C GLN A 853 -27.40 -13.10 15.40
N LYS A 854 -27.74 -14.26 14.81
CA LYS A 854 -29.11 -14.77 14.65
C LYS A 854 -29.91 -14.96 15.95
N ASP A 855 -29.27 -14.84 17.12
CA ASP A 855 -29.85 -15.18 18.43
C ASP A 855 -30.10 -13.97 19.35
N SER A 856 -30.13 -12.74 18.81
CA SER A 856 -30.52 -11.55 19.58
C SER A 856 -31.99 -11.65 20.03
N LYS A 857 -32.22 -12.07 21.28
CA LYS A 857 -33.55 -12.17 21.91
C LYS A 857 -34.27 -10.83 22.15
N ASP A 858 -33.74 -9.72 21.62
CA ASP A 858 -34.33 -8.40 21.75
C ASP A 858 -35.37 -8.16 20.62
N PRO A 859 -36.67 -8.09 20.94
CA PRO A 859 -37.74 -7.91 19.95
C PRO A 859 -37.64 -6.58 19.20
N GLU A 860 -37.06 -5.53 19.80
CA GLU A 860 -36.89 -4.25 19.14
C GLU A 860 -35.77 -4.30 18.09
N ILE A 861 -34.68 -5.02 18.38
CA ILE A 861 -33.59 -5.25 17.43
C ILE A 861 -34.10 -6.05 16.23
N GLU A 862 -34.84 -7.14 16.46
CA GLU A 862 -35.39 -7.97 15.39
C GLU A 862 -36.39 -7.19 14.52
N LYS A 863 -37.21 -6.32 15.14
CA LYS A 863 -38.16 -5.45 14.43
C LYS A 863 -37.44 -4.35 13.64
N ALA A 864 -36.39 -3.74 14.19
CA ALA A 864 -35.57 -2.77 13.47
C ALA A 864 -34.80 -3.42 12.31
N GLN A 865 -34.42 -4.70 12.44
CA GLN A 865 -33.76 -5.47 11.38
C GLN A 865 -34.67 -5.81 10.19
N LYS A 866 -35.95 -6.07 10.45
CA LYS A 866 -36.96 -6.27 9.40
C LYS A 866 -37.26 -4.98 8.61
N ASP A 867 -36.89 -3.82 9.16
CA ASP A 867 -37.06 -2.51 8.54
C ASP A 867 -35.73 -2.01 7.98
N SER A 868 -35.37 -2.45 6.76
CA SER A 868 -34.15 -2.03 6.06
C SER A 868 -33.96 -0.52 5.99
N ASN A 869 -35.06 0.23 6.06
CA ASN A 869 -35.08 1.68 5.95
C ASN A 869 -34.43 2.36 7.16
N LEU A 870 -34.54 1.72 8.32
CA LEU A 870 -34.05 2.23 9.59
C LEU A 870 -32.55 1.98 9.77
N ILE A 871 -32.10 0.77 9.45
CA ILE A 871 -30.69 0.37 9.60
C ILE A 871 -29.78 1.26 8.75
N ASP A 872 -30.19 1.55 7.52
CA ASP A 872 -29.39 2.34 6.58
C ASP A 872 -29.59 3.85 6.75
N SER A 873 -30.36 4.30 7.73
CA SER A 873 -30.61 5.72 7.96
C SER A 873 -29.38 6.42 8.56
N ILE A 874 -29.22 7.72 8.25
CA ILE A 874 -28.14 8.52 8.85
C ILE A 874 -28.31 8.62 10.38
N GLY A 875 -29.57 8.58 10.85
CA GLY A 875 -29.92 8.53 12.27
C GLY A 875 -29.44 7.27 13.00
N ASN A 876 -29.23 6.14 12.31
CA ASN A 876 -28.68 4.92 12.89
C ASN A 876 -27.13 4.92 12.94
N GLY A 877 -26.45 5.97 12.46
CA GLY A 877 -24.98 5.98 12.46
C GLY A 877 -24.31 7.25 12.95
N PHE A 878 -23.00 7.14 13.15
CA PHE A 878 -22.14 8.18 13.70
C PHE A 878 -20.69 7.95 13.27
N VAL A 879 -19.86 8.99 13.40
CA VAL A 879 -18.44 8.93 13.06
C VAL A 879 -17.65 8.41 14.25
N LEU A 880 -16.76 7.45 14.02
CA LEU A 880 -15.85 6.88 15.02
C LEU A 880 -14.44 6.70 14.50
N ASN A 881 -13.46 6.85 15.37
CA ASN A 881 -12.12 6.34 15.14
C ASN A 881 -12.14 4.80 14.97
N MET A 882 -11.42 4.24 13.98
CA MET A 882 -11.37 2.83 13.61
C MET A 882 -10.91 1.96 14.78
N GLN A 883 -10.04 2.48 15.65
CA GLN A 883 -9.66 1.77 16.88
C GLN A 883 -10.85 1.60 17.83
N ALA A 884 -11.68 2.65 17.99
CA ALA A 884 -12.91 2.58 18.76
C ALA A 884 -13.96 1.70 18.05
N ASN A 885 -14.10 1.81 16.74
CA ASN A 885 -14.97 0.94 15.94
C ASN A 885 -14.62 -0.55 16.13
N SER A 886 -13.33 -0.90 16.13
CA SER A 886 -12.88 -2.27 16.39
C SER A 886 -13.31 -2.84 17.76
N LYS A 887 -13.57 -1.95 18.74
CA LYS A 887 -14.12 -2.30 20.06
C LYS A 887 -15.64 -2.41 20.04
N GLY A 888 -16.31 -1.63 19.20
CA GLY A 888 -17.77 -1.60 19.02
C GLY A 888 -18.35 -2.91 18.45
N LYS A 889 -17.68 -3.52 17.46
CA LYS A 889 -18.08 -4.79 16.79
C LYS A 889 -19.58 -4.81 16.40
N ASN A 890 -20.17 -5.98 16.17
CA ASN A 890 -21.62 -6.15 15.97
C ASN A 890 -22.41 -6.22 17.29
N ASN A 891 -21.88 -5.63 18.37
CA ASN A 891 -22.50 -5.69 19.69
C ASN A 891 -23.85 -4.95 19.71
N PRO A 892 -24.78 -5.30 20.61
CA PRO A 892 -26.03 -4.57 20.78
C PRO A 892 -25.81 -3.08 21.14
N PRO A 893 -26.77 -2.18 20.85
CA PRO A 893 -26.63 -0.74 21.11
C PRO A 893 -26.23 -0.39 22.55
N ALA A 894 -26.76 -1.08 23.56
CA ALA A 894 -26.43 -0.84 24.97
C ALA A 894 -24.97 -1.19 25.30
N GLU A 895 -24.45 -2.27 24.72
CA GLU A 895 -23.06 -2.68 24.92
C GLU A 895 -22.11 -1.76 24.13
N LYS A 896 -22.51 -1.35 22.92
CA LYS A 896 -21.82 -0.29 22.17
C LYS A 896 -21.78 1.00 22.96
N TYR A 897 -22.89 1.42 23.57
CA TYR A 897 -22.94 2.59 24.43
C TYR A 897 -21.96 2.46 25.59
N GLU A 898 -22.01 1.39 26.39
CA GLU A 898 -21.12 1.21 27.54
C GLU A 898 -19.64 1.17 27.14
N LYS A 899 -19.28 0.48 26.05
CA LYS A 899 -17.90 0.37 25.59
C LYS A 899 -17.38 1.65 24.93
N LEU A 900 -18.21 2.33 24.14
CA LEU A 900 -17.79 3.48 23.32
C LEU A 900 -17.95 4.81 24.07
N TYR A 901 -19.05 4.98 24.79
CA TYR A 901 -19.41 6.23 25.50
C TYR A 901 -18.58 6.44 26.77
N LYS A 902 -18.30 5.38 27.54
CA LYS A 902 -17.51 5.52 28.78
C LYS A 902 -16.01 5.65 28.55
N HIS A 903 -15.47 5.16 27.44
CA HIS A 903 -14.03 4.95 27.29
C HIS A 903 -13.35 5.62 26.09
N THR A 904 -14.06 6.21 25.12
CA THR A 904 -13.42 6.47 23.81
C THR A 904 -13.48 7.86 23.19
N GLU A 905 -14.39 8.79 23.50
CA GLU A 905 -14.31 10.18 22.97
C GLU A 905 -15.43 11.10 23.54
N ARG A 906 -15.34 11.55 24.80
CA ARG A 906 -16.33 12.50 25.40
C ARG A 906 -16.39 13.88 24.71
N SER A 907 -15.56 14.11 23.70
CA SER A 907 -15.40 15.41 23.04
C SER A 907 -16.28 15.63 21.81
N MET A 908 -16.92 14.59 21.25
CA MET A 908 -17.81 14.75 20.08
C MET A 908 -19.24 15.12 20.51
N MET A 909 -19.86 16.08 19.82
CA MET A 909 -21.17 16.60 20.20
C MET A 909 -22.29 15.61 19.88
N SER A 910 -22.14 14.78 18.83
CA SER A 910 -23.09 13.70 18.58
C SER A 910 -23.13 12.67 19.71
N PHE A 911 -22.05 12.51 20.48
CA PHE A 911 -22.04 11.63 21.65
C PHE A 911 -22.60 12.33 22.88
N ALA A 912 -22.04 13.48 23.25
CA ALA A 912 -22.41 14.20 24.45
C ALA A 912 -23.88 14.67 24.44
N GLY A 913 -24.41 14.96 23.25
CA GLY A 913 -25.68 15.64 23.07
C GLY A 913 -25.54 17.14 23.31
N VAL A 914 -26.33 17.94 22.59
CA VAL A 914 -26.38 19.40 22.78
C VAL A 914 -27.70 19.76 23.45
N LYS A 915 -27.62 20.49 24.57
CA LYS A 915 -28.77 20.98 25.34
C LYS A 915 -29.13 22.40 24.94
N PHE A 916 -30.39 22.66 24.62
CA PHE A 916 -30.90 24.01 24.37
C PHE A 916 -32.40 24.12 24.64
N THR A 917 -32.92 25.34 24.72
CA THR A 917 -34.38 25.61 24.71
C THR A 917 -34.85 25.95 23.29
N ILE A 918 -36.14 25.72 22.98
CA ILE A 918 -36.71 26.07 21.66
C ILE A 918 -36.49 27.57 21.37
N LYS A 919 -36.53 28.40 22.41
CA LYS A 919 -36.25 29.83 22.33
C LYS A 919 -34.79 30.12 21.94
N GLU A 920 -33.81 29.50 22.61
CA GLU A 920 -32.38 29.65 22.31
C GLU A 920 -32.04 29.27 20.86
N VAL A 921 -32.76 28.30 20.27
CA VAL A 921 -32.55 27.86 18.89
C VAL A 921 -33.22 28.78 17.88
N LYS A 922 -34.42 29.31 18.17
CA LYS A 922 -35.06 30.36 17.35
C LYS A 922 -34.23 31.64 17.30
N ASP A 923 -33.65 32.03 18.43
CA ASP A 923 -32.75 33.20 18.52
C ASP A 923 -31.49 33.04 17.65
N LYS A 924 -31.16 31.80 17.26
CA LYS A 924 -30.03 31.45 16.38
C LYS A 924 -30.42 31.32 14.90
N TYR A 925 -31.60 31.80 14.49
CA TYR A 925 -32.05 31.77 13.08
C TYR A 925 -32.11 30.37 12.47
N LEU A 926 -32.55 29.38 13.25
CA LEU A 926 -32.83 28.04 12.80
C LEU A 926 -34.33 27.93 12.54
N ASP A 927 -34.72 27.47 11.35
CA ASP A 927 -36.13 27.44 10.95
C ASP A 927 -36.68 26.01 11.01
N LYS A 928 -35.89 25.02 10.57
CA LYS A 928 -36.32 23.63 10.46
C LYS A 928 -36.21 22.88 11.78
N LEU A 929 -35.16 23.15 12.57
CA LEU A 929 -34.98 22.50 13.85
C LEU A 929 -36.09 22.83 14.86
N PRO A 930 -36.52 24.10 15.07
CA PRO A 930 -37.67 24.40 15.93
C PRO A 930 -38.98 23.79 15.43
N GLU A 931 -39.25 23.83 14.13
CA GLU A 931 -40.48 23.28 13.52
C GLU A 931 -40.66 21.80 13.88
N LEU A 932 -39.58 21.02 13.91
CA LEU A 932 -39.60 19.63 14.35
C LEU A 932 -40.03 19.49 15.82
N PHE A 933 -39.49 20.35 16.71
CA PHE A 933 -39.68 20.23 18.15
C PHE A 933 -40.97 20.84 18.67
N GLU A 934 -41.50 21.89 18.04
CA GLU A 934 -42.82 22.45 18.38
C GLU A 934 -43.94 21.43 18.17
N ASN A 935 -43.76 20.52 17.21
CA ASN A 935 -44.69 19.43 16.97
C ASN A 935 -44.53 18.27 17.98
N GLN A 936 -43.39 18.17 18.68
CA GLN A 936 -43.08 17.08 19.60
C GLN A 936 -43.18 17.47 21.09
N TYR A 937 -42.93 18.73 21.45
CA TYR A 937 -42.85 19.22 22.83
C TYR A 937 -43.72 20.46 23.02
N LYS A 938 -44.61 20.43 24.03
CA LYS A 938 -45.58 21.51 24.30
C LYS A 938 -45.01 22.68 25.13
N ASN A 939 -43.85 22.52 25.76
CA ASN A 939 -43.25 23.53 26.64
C ASN A 939 -41.99 24.14 26.02
N HIS A 940 -42.01 25.45 25.75
CA HIS A 940 -40.93 26.14 25.04
C HIS A 940 -39.68 26.45 25.88
N ASP A 941 -39.79 26.39 27.22
CA ASP A 941 -38.69 26.66 28.16
C ASP A 941 -37.94 25.39 28.61
N GLU A 942 -38.39 24.21 28.18
CA GLU A 942 -37.74 22.94 28.51
C GLU A 942 -36.44 22.76 27.71
N LYS A 943 -35.38 22.28 28.37
CA LYS A 943 -34.10 22.01 27.71
C LYS A 943 -34.17 20.66 26.97
N ILE A 944 -34.08 20.71 25.65
CA ILE A 944 -34.08 19.58 24.73
C ILE A 944 -32.64 19.15 24.44
N GLU A 945 -32.39 17.84 24.42
CA GLU A 945 -31.11 17.25 24.03
C GLU A 945 -31.19 16.71 22.60
N ILE A 946 -30.34 17.18 21.69
CA ILE A 946 -30.29 16.67 20.30
C ILE A 946 -29.06 15.81 20.05
N ILE A 947 -29.22 14.85 19.13
CA ILE A 947 -28.21 13.88 18.67
C ILE A 947 -27.65 12.97 19.77
N LYS A 948 -27.96 13.26 21.05
CA LYS A 948 -27.51 12.52 22.22
C LYS A 948 -27.67 11.03 22.02
N ILE A 949 -26.59 10.33 22.30
CA ILE A 949 -26.61 8.88 22.31
C ILE A 949 -27.11 8.42 23.66
N GLU A 950 -28.12 7.56 23.63
CA GLU A 950 -28.66 6.92 24.82
C GLU A 950 -28.27 5.45 24.88
N LYS A 951 -28.34 4.88 26.10
CA LYS A 951 -28.05 3.47 26.34
C LYS A 951 -29.03 2.55 25.63
N GLU A 952 -30.29 2.94 25.58
CA GLU A 952 -31.36 2.21 24.92
C GLU A 952 -31.77 2.97 23.66
N TRP A 953 -31.52 2.36 22.51
CA TRP A 953 -31.98 2.85 21.22
C TRP A 953 -33.24 2.09 20.86
N THR A 954 -34.34 2.82 20.69
CA THR A 954 -35.60 2.29 20.15
C THR A 954 -35.77 2.75 18.71
N LYS A 955 -36.66 2.12 17.95
CA LYS A 955 -37.03 2.55 16.59
C LYS A 955 -37.38 4.05 16.54
N GLU A 956 -38.21 4.48 17.47
CA GLU A 956 -38.66 5.88 17.58
C GLU A 956 -37.49 6.85 17.81
N LYS A 957 -36.52 6.49 18.66
CA LYS A 957 -35.33 7.31 18.90
C LYS A 957 -34.49 7.48 17.64
N ILE A 958 -34.32 6.43 16.83
CA ILE A 958 -33.60 6.52 15.55
C ILE A 958 -34.32 7.42 14.57
N GLU A 959 -35.64 7.27 14.45
CA GLU A 959 -36.43 8.12 13.57
C GLU A 959 -36.36 9.58 14.00
N ASN A 960 -36.45 9.86 15.30
CA ASN A 960 -36.32 11.20 15.85
C ASN A 960 -34.92 11.78 15.63
N ARG A 961 -33.85 11.00 15.85
CA ARG A 961 -32.47 11.43 15.54
C ARG A 961 -32.29 11.67 14.05
N ASN A 962 -32.86 10.83 13.19
CA ASN A 962 -32.80 10.98 11.74
C ASN A 962 -33.48 12.30 11.30
N LYS A 963 -34.69 12.59 11.81
CA LYS A 963 -35.39 13.85 11.57
C LYS A 963 -34.58 15.05 12.06
N ALA A 964 -34.00 14.98 13.26
CA ALA A 964 -33.17 16.04 13.81
C ALA A 964 -31.92 16.31 12.96
N ILE A 965 -31.21 15.27 12.52
CA ILE A 965 -30.04 15.40 11.64
C ILE A 965 -30.43 16.02 10.29
N ILE A 966 -31.54 15.57 9.69
CA ILE A 966 -32.03 16.12 8.42
C ILE A 966 -32.40 17.61 8.59
N ALA A 967 -33.12 17.97 9.66
CA ALA A 967 -33.48 19.35 9.96
C ALA A 967 -32.23 20.23 10.13
N LEU A 968 -31.21 19.75 10.86
CA LEU A 968 -29.93 20.45 10.99
C LEU A 968 -29.22 20.64 9.64
N ILE A 969 -29.18 19.60 8.79
CA ILE A 969 -28.59 19.70 7.45
C ILE A 969 -29.34 20.75 6.61
N GLN A 970 -30.68 20.76 6.68
CA GLN A 970 -31.48 21.76 5.98
C GLN A 970 -31.19 23.17 6.49
N ASP A 971 -31.13 23.37 7.81
CA ASP A 971 -30.79 24.68 8.41
C ASP A 971 -29.37 25.11 8.03
N ILE A 972 -28.38 24.21 8.10
CA ILE A 972 -26.97 24.44 7.75
C ILE A 972 -26.84 25.00 6.33
N TYR A 973 -27.48 24.36 5.35
CA TYR A 973 -27.37 24.74 3.95
C TYR A 973 -28.41 25.77 3.48
N SER A 974 -29.34 26.18 4.37
CA SER A 974 -30.34 27.21 4.09
C SER A 974 -29.69 28.57 3.84
N LEU A 975 -30.39 29.41 3.06
CA LEU A 975 -29.90 30.76 2.75
C LEU A 975 -29.99 31.71 3.95
N GLY A 976 -31.09 31.63 4.70
CA GLY A 976 -31.31 32.50 5.86
C GLY A 976 -30.21 32.36 6.92
N LYS A 977 -29.67 31.15 7.08
CA LYS A 977 -28.60 30.85 8.02
C LYS A 977 -27.19 30.98 7.43
N SER A 978 -27.01 30.83 6.12
CA SER A 978 -25.69 31.03 5.48
C SER A 978 -25.27 32.50 5.43
N ASP A 979 -26.24 33.41 5.35
CA ASP A 979 -26.01 34.84 5.11
C ASP A 979 -25.90 35.67 6.40
N LYS A 980 -26.48 35.16 7.50
CA LYS A 980 -26.35 35.72 8.86
C LYS A 980 -25.15 35.11 9.56
#